data_AF-V2X8C9-F1
#
_entry.id   AF-V2X8C9-F1
#
_cell.length_a   1.000
_cell.length_b   1.000
_cell.length_c   1.000
_cell.angle_alpha   90.00
_cell.angle_beta   90.00
_cell.angle_gamma   90.00
#
_symmetry.space_group_name_H-M   'P 1'
#
loop_
_entity.id
_entity.type
_entity.pdbx_description
1 polymer ?
#
loop_
_entity_poly.entity_id
_entity_poly.type
_entity_poly.pdbx_seq_one_letter_code
_entity_poly.pdbx_strand_id
1 'polypeptide(L)'
;MQFDVPHYIPPFIWKFWLSNNTPTSRLHVYDVHSTDLFEASQDDLENVVPRPVFQDLNVPSRIYPAVQIALREAEEAFLLLQKQAGLALENAVTLIKRSSLSTSPGKRTTITISRRNLSVIVKFLTFLRFRNSRKYSEIVDSLLNNHEPYPATPPPEGRTLRGNEILSIYNDFIQQIRYKKLLRSFLKFFQTDIQEMRPISSSYEIPASAFYEELHIRLEPAEIRRDPWLEAFNVQCWNFCREADVFFGSASEEDEQEFILPDTCFGTLDENFGGGLRETDLESMTLDAFFPISPTLALYIIQGGGWQNETSPFVTVEVGEELYTDVHLRNAMILSTVPYDPNLIRQPFITFDESFPPEEPKPCYPSHSYHTSTKAQLRKFSTSGPRIYFRCLSSISRSISSYDLFRVRWMVDTFVDYTRLKQRCRQKYLTLRVTKMLTVKDVKVLDLTDEVEMVGKDPVGFGAFSDVWMGKWYDKVEGRERVVAIKYLRQVMVQNVREKFLKRLHAEVHIWHQLCHRNLASLYGLVKRANSVGMVSPWCDNGTLCHYVKRNPSTNRLKLLLQIASGIAYLHNFVPPVVHGDLKGGNILIDSDGQAVITDFGLSKVMQDLTSSISEPGQMVPTSFFAGSTRWMSPELIQAIVEDDSNVPRVTTFSDVYAFASVCLEVITGQLPYPHRTNDYQVTFDILRGIKPCGAISDISCEQLGIPQPKVSLDGQDVLREFLNKCWDTVPYLRPKMTEAVRFLADLE
;
A
#
# COMPACT_ATOMS: atom_id res chain seq x y z
N MET A 1 21.61 -5.98 10.70
CA MET A 1 20.39 -6.54 10.11
C MET A 1 19.43 -6.74 11.25
N GLN A 2 18.27 -6.09 11.21
CA GLN A 2 17.24 -6.19 12.25
C GLN A 2 16.71 -7.63 12.27
N PHE A 3 16.60 -8.24 13.46
CA PHE A 3 16.02 -9.58 13.60
C PHE A 3 14.52 -9.51 13.30
N ASP A 4 14.08 -10.11 12.19
CA ASP A 4 12.68 -10.12 11.76
C ASP A 4 11.91 -11.21 12.50
N VAL A 5 11.11 -10.82 13.50
CA VAL A 5 10.27 -11.74 14.26
C VAL A 5 8.93 -11.91 13.53
N PRO A 6 8.60 -13.10 13.02
CA PRO A 6 7.32 -13.32 12.37
C PRO A 6 6.16 -13.11 13.34
N HIS A 7 5.07 -12.51 12.85
CA HIS A 7 3.82 -12.39 13.59
C HIS A 7 3.22 -13.76 13.88
N TYR A 8 2.61 -13.88 15.05
CA TYR A 8 1.89 -15.07 15.49
C TYR A 8 0.40 -14.90 15.21
N ILE A 9 -0.17 -15.79 14.39
CA ILE A 9 -1.62 -15.87 14.14
C ILE A 9 -2.17 -17.08 14.91
N PRO A 10 -3.08 -16.89 15.88
CA PRO A 10 -3.65 -18.00 16.64
C PRO A 10 -4.41 -18.97 15.73
N PRO A 11 -4.13 -20.29 15.75
CA PRO A 11 -4.78 -21.23 14.83
C PRO A 11 -6.31 -21.25 14.90
N PHE A 12 -6.87 -21.00 16.09
CA PHE A 12 -8.32 -20.99 16.28
C PHE A 12 -9.01 -19.81 15.58
N ILE A 13 -8.28 -18.74 15.19
CA ILE A 13 -8.88 -17.55 14.57
C ILE A 13 -9.56 -17.90 13.25
N TRP A 14 -8.99 -18.84 12.49
CA TRP A 14 -9.52 -19.28 11.21
C TRP A 14 -10.91 -19.90 11.33
N LYS A 15 -11.23 -20.52 12.48
CA LYS A 15 -12.59 -21.00 12.76
C LYS A 15 -13.60 -19.86 12.64
N PHE A 16 -13.31 -18.68 13.18
CA PHE A 16 -14.24 -17.55 13.14
C PHE A 16 -14.34 -16.94 11.74
N TRP A 17 -13.22 -16.83 11.04
CA TRP A 17 -13.14 -16.23 9.70
C TRP A 17 -13.71 -17.12 8.59
N LEU A 18 -13.74 -18.43 8.81
CA LEU A 18 -14.25 -19.42 7.86
C LEU A 18 -15.64 -19.98 8.25
N SER A 19 -16.15 -19.71 9.46
CA SER A 19 -17.37 -20.35 10.02
C SER A 19 -18.69 -20.14 9.25
N ASN A 20 -18.74 -19.27 8.24
CA ASN A 20 -19.92 -19.16 7.38
C ASN A 20 -19.82 -20.20 6.26
N ASN A 21 -20.37 -21.40 6.51
CA ASN A 21 -20.49 -22.57 5.61
C ASN A 21 -21.31 -22.27 4.33
N THR A 22 -20.90 -21.28 3.54
CA THR A 22 -21.25 -21.27 2.12
C THR A 22 -20.07 -21.86 1.34
N PRO A 23 -20.30 -22.76 0.38
CA PRO A 23 -19.24 -23.29 -0.49
C PRO A 23 -18.50 -22.21 -1.32
N THR A 24 -18.91 -20.95 -1.18
CA THR A 24 -18.39 -19.74 -1.84
C THR A 24 -17.62 -18.80 -0.91
N SER A 25 -17.48 -19.10 0.39
CA SER A 25 -16.74 -18.25 1.34
C SER A 25 -15.23 -18.30 1.09
N ARG A 26 -14.76 -17.59 0.06
CA ARG A 26 -13.34 -17.52 -0.30
C ARG A 26 -12.66 -16.45 0.56
N LEU A 27 -11.62 -16.83 1.30
CA LEU A 27 -10.77 -15.87 1.97
C LEU A 27 -9.77 -15.31 0.95
N HIS A 28 -9.71 -14.00 0.83
CA HIS A 28 -8.72 -13.31 0.03
C HIS A 28 -7.51 -12.96 0.90
N VAL A 29 -6.32 -13.17 0.34
CA VAL A 29 -5.04 -12.84 0.98
C VAL A 29 -4.32 -11.85 0.08
N TYR A 30 -4.00 -10.69 0.64
CA TYR A 30 -3.16 -9.70 -0.01
C TYR A 30 -1.78 -9.68 0.63
N ASP A 31 -0.74 -9.90 -0.16
CA ASP A 31 0.65 -9.78 0.24
C ASP A 31 1.18 -8.40 -0.15
N VAL A 32 1.56 -7.60 0.85
CA VAL A 32 1.81 -6.17 0.66
C VAL A 32 3.14 -5.93 -0.07
N HIS A 33 4.15 -6.78 0.14
CA HIS A 33 5.44 -6.66 -0.53
C HIS A 33 5.37 -7.03 -2.01
N SER A 34 4.76 -8.17 -2.33
CA SER A 34 4.60 -8.62 -3.72
C SER A 34 3.45 -7.93 -4.46
N THR A 35 2.56 -7.25 -3.72
CA THR A 35 1.30 -6.66 -4.21
C THR A 35 0.32 -7.68 -4.82
N ASP A 36 0.48 -8.95 -4.45
CA ASP A 36 -0.32 -10.06 -4.97
C ASP A 36 -1.59 -10.30 -4.17
N LEU A 37 -2.67 -10.61 -4.89
CA LEU A 37 -3.97 -10.94 -4.35
C LEU A 37 -4.34 -12.36 -4.79
N PHE A 38 -4.48 -13.28 -3.84
CA PHE A 38 -4.86 -14.66 -4.10
C PHE A 38 -6.01 -15.13 -3.19
N GLU A 39 -6.57 -16.28 -3.51
CA GLU A 39 -7.58 -16.95 -2.68
C GLU A 39 -6.90 -18.04 -1.88
N ALA A 40 -7.18 -18.09 -0.58
CA ALA A 40 -6.80 -19.19 0.28
C ALA A 40 -8.04 -20.05 0.56
N SER A 41 -7.89 -21.37 0.39
CA SER A 41 -8.90 -22.32 0.85
C SER A 41 -8.77 -22.57 2.36
N GLN A 42 -9.80 -23.16 2.94
CA GLN A 42 -9.77 -23.61 4.35
C GLN A 42 -8.60 -24.59 4.58
N ASP A 43 -8.40 -25.53 3.67
CA ASP A 43 -7.28 -26.48 3.73
C ASP A 43 -5.92 -25.77 3.68
N ASP A 44 -5.78 -24.70 2.88
CA ASP A 44 -4.52 -23.96 2.79
C ASP A 44 -4.13 -23.29 4.12
N LEU A 45 -5.12 -22.86 4.91
CA LEU A 45 -4.94 -22.14 6.16
C LEU A 45 -4.82 -23.08 7.37
N GLU A 46 -5.58 -24.19 7.38
CA GLU A 46 -5.53 -25.19 8.44
C GLU A 46 -4.28 -26.07 8.38
N ASN A 47 -3.71 -26.29 7.18
CA ASN A 47 -2.48 -27.06 7.00
C ASN A 47 -1.20 -26.24 7.24
N VAL A 48 -1.30 -24.95 7.62
CA VAL A 48 -0.15 -24.18 8.07
C VAL A 48 0.32 -24.79 9.39
N VAL A 49 1.50 -25.41 9.39
CA VAL A 49 2.11 -26.02 10.58
C VAL A 49 2.13 -24.97 11.70
N PRO A 50 1.44 -25.19 12.83
CA PRO A 50 1.43 -24.25 13.93
C PRO A 50 2.86 -24.02 14.39
N ARG A 51 3.28 -22.75 14.38
CA ARG A 51 4.58 -22.36 14.91
C ARG A 51 4.46 -22.18 16.43
N PRO A 52 5.47 -22.54 17.22
CA PRO A 52 5.54 -22.15 18.62
C PRO A 52 5.50 -20.62 18.76
N VAL A 53 4.83 -20.10 19.79
CA VAL A 53 4.73 -18.64 20.01
C VAL A 53 6.09 -18.02 20.34
N PHE A 54 6.98 -18.80 20.97
CA PHE A 54 8.33 -18.41 21.33
C PHE A 54 9.40 -19.05 20.43
N GLN A 55 9.09 -19.36 19.17
CA GLN A 55 10.06 -19.95 18.23
C GLN A 55 11.31 -19.07 18.04
N ASP A 56 11.12 -17.75 18.06
CA ASP A 56 12.15 -16.72 18.00
C ASP A 56 13.07 -16.74 19.22
N LEU A 57 12.58 -17.29 20.33
CA LEU A 57 13.33 -17.53 21.55
C LEU A 57 13.90 -18.96 21.65
N ASN A 58 13.78 -19.79 20.61
CA ASN A 58 14.30 -21.15 20.64
C ASN A 58 15.58 -21.25 19.78
N VAL A 59 16.73 -20.92 20.37
CA VAL A 59 18.05 -21.01 19.72
C VAL A 59 18.86 -22.12 20.39
N PRO A 60 18.79 -23.39 19.91
CA PRO A 60 19.29 -24.55 20.66
C PRO A 60 20.79 -24.50 20.99
N SER A 61 21.60 -23.86 20.14
CA SER A 61 23.04 -23.70 20.33
C SER A 61 23.45 -22.64 21.35
N ARG A 62 22.49 -21.86 21.88
CA ARG A 62 22.76 -20.69 22.74
C ARG A 62 22.06 -20.72 24.10
N ILE A 63 21.34 -21.77 24.46
CA ILE A 63 20.42 -21.76 25.61
C ILE A 63 20.73 -22.87 26.62
N TYR A 64 20.89 -22.52 27.89
CA TYR A 64 21.16 -23.47 28.99
C TYR A 64 19.94 -24.37 29.29
N PRO A 65 20.14 -25.59 29.83
CA PRO A 65 19.03 -26.51 30.12
C PRO A 65 17.91 -25.89 30.99
N ALA A 66 18.28 -25.09 31.98
CA ALA A 66 17.32 -24.41 32.86
C ALA A 66 16.44 -23.37 32.13
N VAL A 67 16.94 -22.80 31.03
CA VAL A 67 16.21 -21.85 30.20
C VAL A 67 15.31 -22.59 29.21
N GLN A 68 15.77 -23.75 28.68
CA GLN A 68 14.93 -24.63 27.85
C GLN A 68 13.71 -25.15 28.61
N ILE A 69 13.87 -25.48 29.90
CA ILE A 69 12.74 -25.87 30.76
C ILE A 69 11.76 -24.70 30.92
N ALA A 70 12.25 -23.50 31.25
CA ALA A 70 11.41 -22.32 31.38
C ALA A 70 10.68 -21.96 30.07
N LEU A 71 11.33 -22.17 28.92
CA LEU A 71 10.74 -21.95 27.60
C LEU A 71 9.57 -22.91 27.37
N ARG A 72 9.77 -24.19 27.68
CA ARG A 72 8.72 -25.22 27.57
C ARG A 72 7.53 -24.92 28.48
N GLU A 73 7.80 -24.57 29.75
CA GLU A 73 6.74 -24.21 30.71
C GLU A 73 5.94 -22.99 30.24
N ALA A 74 6.61 -21.96 29.74
CA ALA A 74 5.95 -20.76 29.21
C ALA A 74 5.12 -21.06 27.96
N GLU A 75 5.64 -21.88 27.04
CA GLU A 75 4.93 -22.32 25.83
C GLU A 75 3.68 -23.15 26.18
N GLU A 76 3.79 -24.12 27.09
CA GLU A 76 2.65 -24.93 27.55
C GLU A 76 1.57 -24.07 28.23
N ALA A 77 1.99 -23.12 29.07
CA ALA A 77 1.07 -22.18 29.72
C ALA A 77 0.37 -21.25 28.71
N PHE A 78 1.09 -20.77 27.69
CA PHE A 78 0.49 -20.00 26.60
C PHE A 78 -0.52 -20.82 25.81
N LEU A 79 -0.19 -22.07 25.44
CA LEU A 79 -1.10 -22.96 24.71
C LEU A 79 -2.38 -23.24 25.51
N LEU A 80 -2.28 -23.39 26.84
CA LEU A 80 -3.44 -23.53 27.70
C LEU A 80 -4.30 -22.25 27.70
N LEU A 81 -3.68 -21.08 27.85
CA LEU A 81 -4.37 -19.78 27.79
C LEU A 81 -5.07 -19.59 26.44
N GLN A 82 -4.36 -19.90 25.34
CA GLN A 82 -4.89 -19.85 23.97
C GLN A 82 -6.13 -20.74 23.81
N LYS A 83 -6.08 -21.98 24.29
CA LYS A 83 -7.22 -22.91 24.23
C LYS A 83 -8.41 -22.38 25.01
N GLN A 84 -8.18 -21.84 26.21
CA GLN A 84 -9.23 -21.25 27.03
C GLN A 84 -9.82 -20.00 26.37
N ALA A 85 -8.98 -19.14 25.77
CA ALA A 85 -9.41 -17.94 25.08
C ALA A 85 -10.26 -18.25 23.85
N GLY A 86 -9.86 -19.25 23.04
CA GLY A 86 -10.66 -19.71 21.91
C GLY A 86 -12.07 -20.17 22.32
N LEU A 87 -12.18 -20.96 23.41
CA LEU A 87 -13.48 -21.40 23.94
C LEU A 87 -14.29 -20.24 24.52
N ALA A 88 -13.64 -19.31 25.23
CA ALA A 88 -14.28 -18.12 25.80
C ALA A 88 -14.83 -17.19 24.70
N LEU A 89 -14.06 -16.97 23.63
CA LEU A 89 -14.49 -16.21 22.45
C LEU A 89 -15.64 -16.90 21.73
N GLU A 90 -15.60 -18.22 21.55
CA GLU A 90 -16.69 -18.98 20.94
C GLU A 90 -18.01 -18.84 21.72
N ASN A 91 -17.92 -18.91 23.05
CA ASN A 91 -19.06 -18.66 23.92
C ASN A 91 -19.58 -17.21 23.77
N ALA A 92 -18.69 -16.22 23.74
CA ALA A 92 -19.07 -14.81 23.57
C ALA A 92 -19.76 -14.58 22.20
N VAL A 93 -19.17 -15.06 21.10
CA VAL A 93 -19.76 -14.98 19.76
C VAL A 93 -21.14 -15.64 19.70
N THR A 94 -21.30 -16.79 20.35
CA THR A 94 -22.60 -17.49 20.41
C THR A 94 -23.65 -16.69 21.17
N LEU A 95 -23.26 -16.05 22.29
CA LEU A 95 -24.15 -15.17 23.06
C LEU A 95 -24.56 -13.94 22.24
N ILE A 96 -23.62 -13.31 21.53
CA ILE A 96 -23.87 -12.16 20.66
C ILE A 96 -24.91 -12.53 19.60
N LYS A 97 -24.67 -13.62 18.84
CA LYS A 97 -25.59 -14.09 17.81
C LYS A 97 -27.00 -14.36 18.34
N ARG A 98 -27.13 -14.90 19.57
CA ARG A 98 -28.44 -15.11 20.22
C ARG A 98 -29.11 -13.80 20.64
N SER A 99 -28.34 -12.84 21.14
CA SER A 99 -28.86 -11.54 21.57
C SER A 99 -29.29 -10.63 20.42
N SER A 100 -28.62 -10.71 19.27
CA SER A 100 -28.98 -9.98 18.05
C SER A 100 -30.33 -10.43 17.47
N LEU A 101 -30.74 -11.69 17.72
CA LEU A 101 -32.03 -12.22 17.28
C LEU A 101 -33.21 -11.77 18.18
N SER A 102 -32.95 -11.24 19.37
CA SER A 102 -33.99 -10.92 20.37
C SER A 102 -34.18 -9.43 20.62
N THR A 103 -33.38 -8.57 20.00
CA THR A 103 -33.35 -7.13 20.25
C THR A 103 -34.22 -6.36 19.26
N SER A 104 -35.02 -5.41 19.78
CA SER A 104 -35.78 -4.45 18.97
C SER A 104 -34.84 -3.37 18.42
N PRO A 105 -35.11 -2.81 17.22
CA PRO A 105 -34.28 -1.74 16.64
C PRO A 105 -34.08 -0.58 17.62
N GLY A 106 -32.83 -0.17 17.85
CA GLY A 106 -32.48 1.00 18.67
C GLY A 106 -32.22 0.75 20.16
N LYS A 107 -32.23 -0.51 20.64
CA LYS A 107 -31.87 -0.84 22.03
C LYS A 107 -30.41 -1.32 22.12
N ARG A 108 -29.61 -0.77 23.05
CA ARG A 108 -28.23 -1.22 23.29
C ARG A 108 -28.21 -2.71 23.63
N THR A 109 -27.46 -3.48 22.84
CA THR A 109 -27.30 -4.91 23.06
C THR A 109 -26.21 -5.14 24.09
N THR A 110 -26.50 -5.92 25.11
CA THR A 110 -25.51 -6.30 26.12
C THR A 110 -25.49 -7.80 26.29
N ILE A 111 -24.32 -8.37 26.48
CA ILE A 111 -24.15 -9.79 26.79
C ILE A 111 -23.58 -9.96 28.20
N THR A 112 -24.00 -11.01 28.88
CA THR A 112 -23.46 -11.37 30.20
C THR A 112 -22.41 -12.46 30.02
N ILE A 113 -21.16 -12.15 30.31
CA ILE A 113 -20.02 -13.09 30.22
C ILE A 113 -19.51 -13.39 31.63
N SER A 114 -19.08 -14.62 31.88
CA SER A 114 -18.39 -14.91 33.13
C SER A 114 -17.08 -14.12 33.22
N ARG A 115 -16.78 -13.63 34.41
CA ARG A 115 -15.57 -12.82 34.65
C ARG A 115 -14.29 -13.57 34.31
N ARG A 116 -14.28 -14.89 34.57
CA ARG A 116 -13.19 -15.79 34.18
C ARG A 116 -12.98 -15.82 32.68
N ASN A 117 -14.05 -15.93 31.88
CA ASN A 117 -13.94 -15.95 30.43
C ASN A 117 -13.43 -14.61 29.89
N LEU A 118 -13.94 -13.49 30.41
CA LEU A 118 -13.48 -12.16 30.02
C LEU A 118 -11.98 -11.95 30.38
N SER A 119 -11.58 -12.36 31.59
CA SER A 119 -10.19 -12.32 32.05
C SER A 119 -9.24 -13.10 31.13
N VAL A 120 -9.64 -14.30 30.72
CA VAL A 120 -8.86 -15.11 29.77
C VAL A 120 -8.75 -14.44 28.40
N ILE A 121 -9.83 -13.87 27.87
CA ILE A 121 -9.85 -13.18 26.58
C ILE A 121 -8.91 -11.97 26.60
N VAL A 122 -9.04 -11.09 27.60
CA VAL A 122 -8.25 -9.86 27.73
C VAL A 122 -6.76 -10.18 27.86
N LYS A 123 -6.38 -11.14 28.72
CA LYS A 123 -4.98 -11.57 28.86
C LYS A 123 -4.40 -12.08 27.55
N PHE A 124 -5.13 -12.95 26.86
CA PHE A 124 -4.67 -13.55 25.61
C PHE A 124 -4.46 -12.49 24.52
N LEU A 125 -5.47 -11.65 24.26
CA LEU A 125 -5.41 -10.64 23.21
C LEU A 125 -4.38 -9.54 23.50
N THR A 126 -4.25 -9.13 24.77
CA THR A 126 -3.23 -8.17 25.19
C THR A 126 -1.82 -8.72 24.96
N PHE A 127 -1.58 -9.98 25.33
CA PHE A 127 -0.29 -10.62 25.08
C PHE A 127 -0.02 -10.84 23.59
N LEU A 128 -1.04 -11.24 22.82
CA LEU A 128 -0.94 -11.39 21.36
C LEU A 128 -0.50 -10.08 20.70
N ARG A 129 -1.11 -8.96 21.10
CA ARG A 129 -0.73 -7.62 20.66
C ARG A 129 0.73 -7.32 20.99
N PHE A 130 1.14 -7.56 22.23
CA PHE A 130 2.54 -7.39 22.65
C PHE A 130 3.48 -8.25 21.81
N ARG A 131 3.19 -9.55 21.67
CA ARG A 131 3.99 -10.51 20.89
C ARG A 131 4.14 -10.10 19.42
N ASN A 132 3.11 -9.51 18.82
CA ASN A 132 3.12 -9.05 17.44
C ASN A 132 3.54 -7.58 17.30
N SER A 133 3.97 -6.93 18.38
CA SER A 133 4.42 -5.54 18.36
C SER A 133 5.89 -5.42 17.97
N ARG A 134 6.25 -4.27 17.38
CA ARG A 134 7.65 -3.89 17.15
C ARG A 134 8.49 -3.93 18.43
N LYS A 135 7.90 -3.56 19.57
CA LYS A 135 8.60 -3.57 20.88
C LYS A 135 9.04 -4.97 21.28
N TYR A 136 8.25 -6.01 21.01
CA TYR A 136 8.66 -7.39 21.24
C TYR A 136 9.85 -7.77 20.36
N SER A 137 9.82 -7.43 19.07
CA SER A 137 10.93 -7.68 18.15
C SER A 137 12.23 -6.99 18.59
N GLU A 138 12.16 -5.73 19.05
CA GLU A 138 13.29 -4.99 19.63
C GLU A 138 13.87 -5.69 20.88
N ILE A 139 13.00 -6.24 21.74
CA ILE A 139 13.41 -6.98 22.94
C ILE A 139 14.13 -8.27 22.56
N VAL A 140 13.57 -9.04 21.61
CA VAL A 140 14.20 -10.29 21.12
C VAL A 140 15.55 -10.00 20.47
N ASP A 141 15.64 -8.98 19.63
CA ASP A 141 16.88 -8.55 18.98
C ASP A 141 17.95 -8.16 20.03
N SER A 142 17.56 -7.35 21.01
CA SER A 142 18.43 -6.96 22.14
C SER A 142 18.89 -8.16 22.98
N LEU A 143 18.06 -9.20 23.14
CA LEU A 143 18.43 -10.40 23.89
C LEU A 143 19.36 -11.33 23.11
N LEU A 144 19.22 -11.39 21.78
CA LEU A 144 19.98 -12.32 20.94
C LEU A 144 21.28 -11.74 20.37
N ASN A 145 21.37 -10.41 20.21
CA ASN A 145 22.44 -9.75 19.45
C ASN A 145 23.32 -8.78 20.27
N ASN A 146 23.01 -8.45 21.54
CA ASN A 146 23.88 -7.65 22.39
C ASN A 146 25.05 -8.46 22.97
N HIS A 147 26.07 -8.72 22.15
CA HIS A 147 27.42 -9.05 22.59
C HIS A 147 28.34 -7.88 22.24
N GLU A 148 28.83 -7.10 23.22
CA GLU A 148 30.06 -6.36 22.98
C GLU A 148 31.19 -7.40 22.79
N PRO A 149 31.93 -7.38 21.68
CA PRO A 149 32.98 -8.36 21.43
C PRO A 149 34.09 -8.22 22.47
N TYR A 150 34.46 -9.34 23.08
CA TYR A 150 35.63 -9.46 23.94
C TYR A 150 36.91 -9.08 23.15
N PRO A 151 37.84 -8.26 23.69
CA PRO A 151 39.13 -8.08 23.04
C PRO A 151 39.87 -9.43 23.04
N ALA A 152 40.27 -9.91 21.85
CA ALA A 152 40.79 -11.26 21.59
C ALA A 152 42.07 -11.68 22.37
N THR A 153 42.55 -10.86 23.30
CA THR A 153 43.75 -11.11 24.11
C THR A 153 43.38 -11.26 25.59
N PRO A 154 43.72 -12.39 26.24
CA PRO A 154 43.54 -12.54 27.68
C PRO A 154 44.39 -11.48 28.41
N PRO A 155 43.89 -10.91 29.52
CA PRO A 155 44.64 -9.96 30.31
C PRO A 155 45.92 -10.63 30.85
N PRO A 156 47.06 -9.93 30.87
CA PRO A 156 48.32 -10.50 31.37
C PRO A 156 48.19 -10.94 32.84
N GLU A 157 48.83 -12.06 33.19
CA GLU A 157 48.81 -12.64 34.53
C GLU A 157 49.21 -11.60 35.61
N GLY A 158 48.40 -11.50 36.67
CA GLY A 158 48.66 -10.61 37.81
C GLY A 158 47.92 -9.26 37.79
N ARG A 159 47.08 -8.97 36.80
CA ARG A 159 46.28 -7.73 36.74
C ARG A 159 44.88 -7.91 37.37
N THR A 160 44.49 -6.99 38.25
CA THR A 160 43.11 -6.90 38.76
C THR A 160 42.19 -6.40 37.65
N LEU A 161 41.15 -7.17 37.33
CA LEU A 161 40.14 -6.82 36.32
C LEU A 161 39.27 -5.66 36.81
N ARG A 162 38.98 -4.68 35.95
CA ARG A 162 37.99 -3.63 36.22
C ARG A 162 36.57 -4.21 36.15
N GLY A 163 35.59 -3.59 36.82
CA GLY A 163 34.20 -4.05 36.86
C GLY A 163 33.60 -4.38 35.48
N ASN A 164 33.90 -3.58 34.45
CA ASN A 164 33.42 -3.80 33.09
C ASN A 164 34.07 -5.02 32.41
N GLU A 165 35.33 -5.34 32.73
CA GLU A 165 36.04 -6.52 32.21
C GLU A 165 35.48 -7.80 32.83
N ILE A 166 35.12 -7.74 34.12
CA ILE A 166 34.40 -8.82 34.82
C ILE A 166 33.00 -9.03 34.21
N LEU A 167 32.26 -7.96 33.95
CA LEU A 167 30.92 -8.02 33.35
C LEU A 167 30.93 -8.72 31.98
N SER A 168 31.99 -8.49 31.19
CA SER A 168 32.16 -9.09 29.86
C SER A 168 32.33 -10.62 29.92
N ILE A 169 33.00 -11.14 30.95
CA ILE A 169 33.21 -12.57 31.18
C ILE A 169 31.88 -13.28 31.53
N TYR A 170 31.01 -12.59 32.26
CA TYR A 170 29.70 -13.12 32.66
C TYR A 170 28.56 -12.75 31.71
N ASN A 171 28.84 -12.09 30.59
CA ASN A 171 27.81 -11.58 29.71
C ASN A 171 26.86 -12.71 29.24
N ASP A 172 27.41 -13.85 28.80
CA ASP A 172 26.62 -15.02 28.40
C ASP A 172 25.73 -15.52 29.54
N PHE A 173 26.26 -15.64 30.76
CA PHE A 173 25.52 -16.09 31.94
C PHE A 173 24.42 -15.10 32.35
N ILE A 174 24.72 -13.80 32.36
CA ILE A 174 23.77 -12.72 32.63
C ILE A 174 22.63 -12.74 31.59
N GLN A 175 22.96 -12.96 30.32
CA GLN A 175 21.96 -13.09 29.25
C GLN A 175 21.06 -14.32 29.46
N GLN A 176 21.60 -15.48 29.88
CA GLN A 176 20.77 -16.65 30.24
C GLN A 176 19.82 -16.35 31.39
N ILE A 177 20.26 -15.60 32.41
CA ILE A 177 19.41 -15.18 33.53
C ILE A 177 18.28 -14.26 33.05
N ARG A 178 18.60 -13.27 32.22
CA ARG A 178 17.60 -12.36 31.62
C ARG A 178 16.57 -13.14 30.81
N TYR A 179 17.02 -14.11 30.01
CA TYR A 179 16.15 -15.00 29.25
C TYR A 179 15.20 -15.80 30.13
N LYS A 180 15.73 -16.43 31.18
CA LYS A 180 14.94 -17.18 32.15
C LYS A 180 13.93 -16.29 32.86
N LYS A 181 14.31 -15.06 33.21
CA LYS A 181 13.46 -14.07 33.89
C LYS A 181 12.33 -13.61 32.98
N LEU A 182 12.59 -13.39 31.69
CA LEU A 182 11.57 -13.10 30.68
C LEU A 182 10.53 -14.21 30.62
N LEU A 183 10.96 -15.45 30.39
CA LEU A 183 10.08 -16.61 30.26
C LEU A 183 9.26 -16.87 31.52
N ARG A 184 9.88 -16.73 32.71
CA ARG A 184 9.15 -16.81 33.99
C ARG A 184 8.13 -15.68 34.18
N SER A 185 8.40 -14.49 33.65
CA SER A 185 7.46 -13.37 33.71
C SER A 185 6.25 -13.62 32.80
N PHE A 186 6.47 -14.19 31.61
CA PHE A 186 5.38 -14.66 30.74
C PHE A 186 4.56 -15.75 31.40
N LEU A 187 5.21 -16.78 31.96
CA LEU A 187 4.54 -17.86 32.69
C LEU A 187 3.66 -17.31 33.82
N LYS A 188 4.20 -16.39 34.63
CA LYS A 188 3.46 -15.74 35.71
C LYS A 188 2.26 -14.97 35.17
N PHE A 189 2.41 -14.20 34.09
CA PHE A 189 1.30 -13.48 33.46
C PHE A 189 0.17 -14.41 33.01
N PHE A 190 0.51 -15.53 32.36
CA PHE A 190 -0.50 -16.48 31.87
C PHE A 190 -1.30 -17.11 33.02
N GLN A 191 -0.64 -17.44 34.12
CA GLN A 191 -1.22 -18.14 35.27
C GLN A 191 -1.96 -17.21 36.25
N THR A 192 -1.59 -15.94 36.34
CA THR A 192 -2.18 -14.98 37.29
C THR A 192 -3.57 -14.53 36.81
N ASP A 193 -4.57 -14.51 37.69
CA ASP A 193 -5.86 -13.88 37.39
C ASP A 193 -5.70 -12.35 37.34
N ILE A 194 -6.44 -11.66 36.45
CA ILE A 194 -6.36 -10.19 36.33
C ILE A 194 -6.59 -9.49 37.68
N GLN A 195 -7.43 -10.03 38.56
CA GLN A 195 -7.68 -9.44 39.89
C GLN A 195 -6.48 -9.54 40.84
N GLU A 196 -5.63 -10.53 40.63
CA GLU A 196 -4.44 -10.77 41.45
C GLU A 196 -3.19 -10.08 40.86
N MET A 197 -3.32 -9.46 39.70
CA MET A 197 -2.24 -8.74 39.03
C MET A 197 -1.82 -7.50 39.85
N ARG A 198 -0.66 -7.62 40.50
CA ARG A 198 0.04 -6.50 41.17
C ARG A 198 1.24 -6.07 40.34
N PRO A 199 1.59 -4.78 40.27
CA PRO A 199 2.79 -4.33 39.55
C PRO A 199 3.98 -5.18 39.95
N ILE A 200 4.65 -5.79 38.97
CA ILE A 200 5.88 -6.52 39.24
C ILE A 200 6.93 -5.47 39.62
N SER A 201 7.19 -5.31 40.92
CA SER A 201 8.28 -4.44 41.38
C SER A 201 9.58 -4.88 40.70
N SER A 202 10.35 -3.93 40.17
CA SER A 202 11.73 -4.19 39.71
C SER A 202 12.61 -4.76 40.84
N SER A 203 12.15 -4.65 42.09
CA SER A 203 12.75 -5.22 43.30
C SER A 203 12.35 -6.67 43.59
N TYR A 204 11.72 -7.42 42.69
CA TYR A 204 11.52 -8.86 42.90
C TYR A 204 12.89 -9.53 43.00
N GLU A 205 13.23 -9.78 44.26
CA GLU A 205 14.45 -10.35 44.79
C GLU A 205 14.97 -11.48 43.89
N ILE A 206 16.06 -11.20 43.18
CA ILE A 206 17.11 -12.22 43.12
C ILE A 206 17.56 -12.31 44.58
N PRO A 207 17.41 -13.46 45.27
CA PRO A 207 18.10 -13.64 46.52
C PRO A 207 19.55 -13.33 46.19
N ALA A 208 20.07 -12.24 46.75
CA ALA A 208 21.47 -11.88 46.71
C ALA A 208 22.35 -13.15 46.80
N SER A 209 21.95 -14.12 47.64
CA SER A 209 22.59 -15.43 47.79
C SER A 209 22.81 -16.21 46.48
N ALA A 210 21.88 -16.25 45.53
CA ALA A 210 22.05 -16.99 44.28
C ALA A 210 23.08 -16.37 43.33
N PHE A 211 23.32 -15.06 43.44
CA PHE A 211 24.35 -14.34 42.68
C PHE A 211 25.71 -14.37 43.40
N TYR A 212 25.70 -14.43 44.74
CA TYR A 212 26.89 -14.36 45.57
C TYR A 212 27.54 -15.71 45.89
N GLU A 213 26.79 -16.82 45.87
CA GLU A 213 27.33 -18.16 46.20
C GLU A 213 28.18 -18.79 45.10
N GLU A 214 27.94 -18.50 43.82
CA GLU A 214 28.73 -19.10 42.71
C GLU A 214 29.92 -18.24 42.26
N LEU A 215 29.95 -16.93 42.58
CA LEU A 215 30.82 -15.99 41.86
C LEU A 215 31.70 -15.06 42.70
N HIS A 216 31.53 -14.97 44.02
CA HIS A 216 32.35 -14.14 44.91
C HIS A 216 32.61 -12.68 44.43
N ILE A 217 31.70 -12.08 43.64
CA ILE A 217 31.84 -10.70 43.13
C ILE A 217 30.70 -9.83 43.69
N ARG A 218 31.06 -8.68 44.28
CA ARG A 218 30.10 -7.65 44.73
C ARG A 218 29.80 -6.69 43.58
N LEU A 219 28.64 -6.80 42.95
CA LEU A 219 28.10 -5.77 42.05
C LEU A 219 27.24 -4.77 42.85
N GLU A 220 27.36 -3.48 42.52
CA GLU A 220 26.59 -2.40 43.12
C GLU A 220 25.09 -2.57 42.82
N PRO A 221 24.18 -2.41 43.80
CA PRO A 221 22.75 -2.64 43.63
C PRO A 221 22.05 -1.76 42.58
N ALA A 222 22.69 -0.71 42.06
CA ALA A 222 22.08 0.24 41.12
C ALA A 222 22.04 -0.27 39.67
N GLU A 223 23.02 -1.07 39.23
CA GLU A 223 23.14 -1.54 37.83
C GLU A 223 22.13 -2.66 37.48
N ILE A 224 21.55 -3.33 38.49
CA ILE A 224 20.56 -4.41 38.34
C ILE A 224 19.12 -3.88 38.29
N ARG A 225 18.89 -2.58 38.59
CA ARG A 225 17.55 -2.07 38.98
C ARG A 225 16.58 -1.69 37.86
N ARG A 226 16.97 -1.64 36.59
CA ARG A 226 16.04 -1.31 35.49
C ARG A 226 16.31 -2.20 34.29
N ASP A 227 15.41 -3.14 34.08
CA ASP A 227 15.42 -4.00 32.90
C ASP A 227 14.34 -3.48 31.93
N PRO A 228 14.71 -2.78 30.83
CA PRO A 228 13.77 -2.04 30.00
C PRO A 228 12.63 -2.90 29.41
N TRP A 229 12.87 -4.20 29.17
CA TRP A 229 11.82 -5.09 28.68
C TRP A 229 10.75 -5.38 29.74
N LEU A 230 11.13 -5.46 31.02
CA LEU A 230 10.19 -5.76 32.11
C LEU A 230 9.26 -4.56 32.34
N GLU A 231 9.80 -3.35 32.22
CA GLU A 231 9.01 -2.12 32.24
C GLU A 231 8.05 -2.06 31.06
N ALA A 232 8.51 -2.32 29.83
CA ALA A 232 7.65 -2.40 28.65
C ALA A 232 6.54 -3.45 28.80
N PHE A 233 6.87 -4.65 29.29
CA PHE A 233 5.90 -5.71 29.53
C PHE A 233 4.88 -5.34 30.63
N ASN A 234 5.33 -4.69 31.70
CA ASN A 234 4.45 -4.20 32.77
C ASN A 234 3.47 -3.16 32.22
N VAL A 235 3.93 -2.19 31.44
CA VAL A 235 3.06 -1.15 30.85
C VAL A 235 2.10 -1.75 29.82
N GLN A 236 2.62 -2.49 28.83
CA GLN A 236 1.85 -2.94 27.68
C GLN A 236 0.93 -4.14 27.95
N CYS A 237 1.24 -4.94 28.97
CA CYS A 237 0.46 -6.13 29.32
C CYS A 237 -0.15 -6.04 30.71
N TRP A 238 0.68 -5.84 31.74
CA TRP A 238 0.24 -6.04 33.13
C TRP A 238 -0.71 -4.95 33.62
N ASN A 239 -0.31 -3.69 33.49
CA ASN A 239 -1.12 -2.53 33.87
C ASN A 239 -2.32 -2.39 32.92
N PHE A 240 -2.09 -2.59 31.62
CA PHE A 240 -3.14 -2.49 30.61
C PHE A 240 -4.29 -3.49 30.85
N CYS A 241 -4.00 -4.78 31.09
CA CYS A 241 -5.05 -5.76 31.41
C CYS A 241 -5.91 -5.37 32.62
N ARG A 242 -5.31 -4.67 33.59
CA ARG A 242 -5.95 -4.29 34.84
C ARG A 242 -6.94 -3.13 34.66
N GLU A 243 -6.57 -2.18 33.82
CA GLU A 243 -7.27 -0.92 33.59
C GLU A 243 -8.10 -0.94 32.30
N ALA A 244 -8.15 -2.07 31.60
CA ALA A 244 -8.85 -2.15 30.33
C ALA A 244 -10.38 -2.22 30.48
N ASP A 245 -11.06 -1.42 29.65
CA ASP A 245 -12.46 -1.58 29.33
C ASP A 245 -12.63 -2.38 28.03
N VAL A 246 -13.70 -3.19 27.96
CA VAL A 246 -13.93 -4.14 26.86
C VAL A 246 -15.29 -3.88 26.22
N PHE A 247 -15.31 -3.81 24.89
CA PHE A 247 -16.52 -3.63 24.09
C PHE A 247 -16.50 -4.55 22.88
N PHE A 248 -17.67 -4.89 22.34
CA PHE A 248 -17.79 -5.52 21.03
C PHE A 248 -18.40 -4.55 20.04
N GLY A 249 -17.84 -4.48 18.84
CA GLY A 249 -18.44 -3.81 17.68
C GLY A 249 -18.89 -4.85 16.67
N SER A 250 -20.17 -4.83 16.31
CA SER A 250 -20.74 -5.67 15.25
C SER A 250 -20.97 -4.86 13.98
N ALA A 251 -20.55 -5.41 12.84
CA ALA A 251 -20.77 -4.81 11.52
C ALA A 251 -21.93 -5.50 10.79
N SER A 252 -22.64 -4.76 9.95
CA SER A 252 -23.78 -5.25 9.16
C SER A 252 -23.32 -6.07 7.94
N GLU A 253 -23.68 -7.36 7.90
CA GLU A 253 -23.46 -8.21 6.72
C GLU A 253 -24.28 -7.73 5.50
N GLU A 254 -25.48 -7.18 5.74
CA GLU A 254 -26.39 -6.71 4.68
C GLU A 254 -25.79 -5.53 3.90
N ASP A 255 -25.03 -4.67 4.57
CA ASP A 255 -24.38 -3.50 3.98
C ASP A 255 -22.99 -3.82 3.39
N GLU A 256 -22.62 -5.10 3.34
CA GLU A 256 -21.30 -5.60 2.91
C GLU A 256 -20.15 -5.03 3.74
N GLN A 257 -20.40 -4.71 5.02
CA GLN A 257 -19.39 -4.22 5.94
C GLN A 257 -18.56 -5.39 6.48
N GLU A 258 -17.24 -5.24 6.47
CA GLU A 258 -16.34 -6.26 6.98
C GLU A 258 -15.08 -5.63 7.58
N PHE A 259 -14.71 -6.06 8.78
CA PHE A 259 -13.37 -5.84 9.34
C PHE A 259 -12.34 -6.69 8.59
N ILE A 260 -11.14 -6.16 8.37
CA ILE A 260 -10.02 -6.91 7.79
C ILE A 260 -9.10 -7.45 8.90
N LEU A 261 -8.43 -8.58 8.65
CA LEU A 261 -7.45 -9.16 9.57
C LEU A 261 -6.04 -8.91 9.05
N PRO A 262 -5.19 -8.14 9.74
CA PRO A 262 -3.76 -8.10 9.46
C PRO A 262 -3.04 -9.30 10.09
N ASP A 263 -1.83 -9.63 9.62
CA ASP A 263 -0.96 -10.64 10.26
C ASP A 263 -0.71 -10.37 11.76
N THR A 264 -0.69 -9.09 12.15
CA THR A 264 -0.55 -8.68 13.56
C THR A 264 -1.74 -9.09 14.42
N CYS A 265 -2.89 -9.40 13.82
CA CYS A 265 -4.16 -9.74 14.47
C CYS A 265 -4.81 -8.62 15.31
N PHE A 266 -4.36 -7.37 15.17
CA PHE A 266 -4.96 -6.21 15.83
C PHE A 266 -4.77 -4.93 15.00
N GLY A 267 -5.61 -3.92 15.23
CA GLY A 267 -5.40 -2.54 14.82
C GLY A 267 -5.33 -1.61 16.04
N THR A 268 -4.59 -0.51 15.93
CA THR A 268 -4.44 0.50 16.99
C THR A 268 -5.50 1.59 16.87
N LEU A 269 -5.93 2.14 18.02
CA LEU A 269 -6.88 3.24 18.13
C LEU A 269 -6.16 4.48 18.67
N ASP A 270 -5.19 4.99 17.92
CA ASP A 270 -4.49 6.22 18.30
C ASP A 270 -5.31 7.44 17.88
N GLU A 271 -5.65 8.34 18.80
CA GLU A 271 -6.40 9.57 18.48
C GLU A 271 -5.56 10.56 17.64
N ASN A 272 -4.23 10.42 17.62
CA ASN A 272 -3.30 11.30 16.91
C ASN A 272 -3.05 10.91 15.45
N PHE A 273 -4.02 10.29 14.77
CA PHE A 273 -4.01 9.99 13.32
C PHE A 273 -3.28 11.07 12.49
N GLY A 274 -1.98 10.88 12.19
CA GLY A 274 -1.19 11.78 11.34
C GLY A 274 -0.08 12.62 11.99
N GLY A 275 0.31 12.40 13.25
CA GLY A 275 1.51 13.01 13.83
C GLY A 275 2.70 12.05 13.80
N GLY A 276 3.72 12.32 12.98
CA GLY A 276 4.92 11.50 12.91
C GLY A 276 5.50 11.24 14.30
N LEU A 277 5.55 9.96 14.69
CA LEU A 277 6.18 9.54 15.94
C LEU A 277 7.65 9.98 15.90
N ARG A 278 8.01 10.96 16.75
CA ARG A 278 9.41 11.15 17.11
C ARG A 278 9.77 10.00 18.04
N GLU A 279 11.01 9.51 17.97
CA GLU A 279 11.52 8.46 18.88
C GLU A 279 11.37 8.81 20.37
N THR A 280 11.11 10.08 20.70
CA THR A 280 10.86 10.57 22.06
C THR A 280 9.47 10.25 22.62
N ASP A 281 8.51 9.77 21.81
CA ASP A 281 7.10 9.65 22.21
C ASP A 281 6.70 8.23 22.67
N LEU A 282 7.69 7.37 22.98
CA LEU A 282 7.51 6.01 23.51
C LEU A 282 6.64 5.93 24.78
N GLU A 283 6.46 7.04 25.50
CA GLU A 283 5.60 7.14 26.67
C GLU A 283 4.12 7.44 26.33
N SER A 284 3.79 7.83 25.09
CA SER A 284 2.44 8.28 24.70
C SER A 284 1.68 7.36 23.73
N MET A 285 2.22 6.17 23.39
CA MET A 285 1.49 5.22 22.54
C MET A 285 0.17 4.85 23.21
N THR A 286 -0.95 5.25 22.62
CA THR A 286 -2.28 4.80 23.03
C THR A 286 -2.29 3.26 23.03
N LEU A 287 -2.53 2.66 24.18
CA LEU A 287 -2.60 1.21 24.28
C LEU A 287 -3.94 0.65 23.75
N ASP A 288 -4.82 1.52 23.28
CA ASP A 288 -6.13 1.16 22.79
C ASP A 288 -6.02 0.40 21.46
N ALA A 289 -6.68 -0.75 21.41
CA ALA A 289 -6.62 -1.64 20.27
C ALA A 289 -7.97 -2.32 20.03
N PHE A 290 -8.18 -2.69 18.78
CA PHE A 290 -9.29 -3.56 18.39
C PHE A 290 -8.77 -4.83 17.72
N PHE A 291 -9.49 -5.91 17.93
CA PHE A 291 -9.16 -7.26 17.50
C PHE A 291 -10.28 -7.78 16.59
N PRO A 292 -10.04 -7.88 15.27
CA PRO A 292 -10.98 -8.48 14.32
C PRO A 292 -11.18 -9.98 14.62
N ILE A 293 -12.19 -10.31 15.43
CA ILE A 293 -12.48 -11.69 15.84
C ILE A 293 -13.08 -12.46 14.66
N SER A 294 -13.98 -11.82 13.93
CA SER A 294 -14.56 -12.33 12.69
C SER A 294 -14.79 -11.17 11.73
N PRO A 295 -15.10 -11.43 10.46
CA PRO A 295 -15.46 -10.42 9.48
C PRO A 295 -16.49 -9.38 9.94
N THR A 296 -17.44 -9.76 10.80
CA THR A 296 -18.52 -8.88 11.25
C THR A 296 -18.48 -8.59 12.75
N LEU A 297 -17.37 -8.91 13.42
CA LEU A 297 -17.23 -8.70 14.85
C LEU A 297 -15.79 -8.34 15.22
N ALA A 298 -15.63 -7.19 15.87
CA ALA A 298 -14.39 -6.76 16.49
C ALA A 298 -14.56 -6.67 18.02
N LEU A 299 -13.49 -6.97 18.75
CA LEU A 299 -13.39 -6.78 20.19
C LEU A 299 -12.45 -5.61 20.46
N TYR A 300 -12.90 -4.64 21.24
CA TYR A 300 -12.15 -3.46 21.63
C TYR A 300 -11.61 -3.62 23.05
N ILE A 301 -10.34 -3.34 23.24
CA ILE A 301 -9.69 -3.23 24.55
C ILE A 301 -9.09 -1.84 24.62
N ILE A 302 -9.64 -1.00 25.48
CA ILE A 302 -9.24 0.41 25.63
C ILE A 302 -8.88 0.72 27.07
N GLN A 303 -8.00 1.68 27.29
CA GLN A 303 -7.62 2.11 28.63
C GLN A 303 -8.80 2.85 29.28
N GLY A 304 -9.17 2.43 30.49
CA GLY A 304 -10.37 2.93 31.16
C GLY A 304 -10.40 2.69 32.67
N GLY A 305 -11.60 2.77 33.26
CA GLY A 305 -11.80 2.74 34.71
C GLY A 305 -11.71 1.34 35.33
N GLY A 306 -11.64 0.30 34.50
CA GLY A 306 -11.54 -1.10 34.88
C GLY A 306 -12.84 -1.67 35.47
N TRP A 307 -13.16 -2.92 35.12
CA TRP A 307 -14.35 -3.65 35.62
C TRP A 307 -14.17 -4.20 37.05
N GLN A 308 -13.32 -3.58 37.88
CA GLN A 308 -12.75 -4.19 39.08
C GLN A 308 -13.60 -4.04 40.35
N ASN A 309 -14.50 -3.06 40.42
CA ASN A 309 -15.25 -2.77 41.66
C ASN A 309 -16.50 -3.63 41.89
N GLU A 310 -16.86 -4.53 40.96
CA GLU A 310 -17.99 -5.43 41.15
C GLU A 310 -17.54 -6.77 41.77
N THR A 311 -18.29 -7.31 42.73
CA THR A 311 -18.03 -8.66 43.28
C THR A 311 -18.72 -9.78 42.48
N SER A 312 -19.43 -9.41 41.42
CA SER A 312 -20.21 -10.33 40.60
C SER A 312 -19.31 -11.33 39.84
N PRO A 313 -19.67 -12.62 39.79
CA PRO A 313 -18.98 -13.61 38.93
C PRO A 313 -19.24 -13.39 37.43
N PHE A 314 -20.18 -12.52 37.09
CA PHE A 314 -20.56 -12.17 35.72
C PHE A 314 -20.40 -10.67 35.47
N VAL A 315 -20.02 -10.33 34.24
CA VAL A 315 -19.82 -8.97 33.77
C VAL A 315 -20.72 -8.74 32.55
N THR A 316 -21.36 -7.57 32.49
CA THR A 316 -22.20 -7.17 31.36
C THR A 316 -21.35 -6.38 30.37
N VAL A 317 -21.16 -6.89 29.16
CA VAL A 317 -20.36 -6.26 28.11
C VAL A 317 -21.28 -5.67 27.05
N GLU A 318 -21.02 -4.42 26.63
CA GLU A 318 -21.77 -3.75 25.57
C GLU A 318 -21.36 -4.27 24.20
N VAL A 319 -22.36 -4.46 23.34
CA VAL A 319 -22.23 -4.81 21.93
C VAL A 319 -22.87 -3.68 21.12
N GLY A 320 -22.04 -2.85 20.51
CA GLY A 320 -22.45 -1.73 19.68
C GLY A 320 -22.53 -2.14 18.21
N GLU A 321 -23.53 -1.67 17.50
CA GLU A 321 -23.54 -1.71 16.03
C GLU A 321 -22.63 -0.60 15.51
N GLU A 322 -21.68 -0.97 14.65
CA GLU A 322 -20.71 -0.06 14.07
C GLU A 322 -21.28 0.56 12.81
N LEU A 323 -21.12 1.88 12.65
CA LEU A 323 -21.48 2.54 11.41
C LEU A 323 -20.54 2.09 10.30
N TYR A 324 -21.03 2.06 9.06
CA TYR A 324 -20.20 1.71 7.90
C TYR A 324 -18.95 2.59 7.80
N THR A 325 -19.02 3.86 8.20
CA THR A 325 -17.88 4.78 8.22
C THR A 325 -16.82 4.35 9.23
N ASP A 326 -17.24 3.84 10.38
CA ASP A 326 -16.36 3.47 11.48
C ASP A 326 -15.63 2.18 11.15
N VAL A 327 -16.32 1.17 10.62
CA VAL A 327 -15.69 -0.09 10.14
C VAL A 327 -14.61 0.20 9.10
N HIS A 328 -14.92 1.00 8.08
CA HIS A 328 -13.93 1.34 7.04
C HIS A 328 -12.80 2.23 7.57
N LEU A 329 -13.08 3.09 8.56
CA LEU A 329 -12.05 3.83 9.28
C LEU A 329 -11.11 2.86 10.01
N ARG A 330 -11.62 1.91 10.80
CA ARG A 330 -10.82 0.87 11.47
C ARG A 330 -9.93 0.11 10.49
N ASN A 331 -10.47 -0.29 9.35
CA ASN A 331 -9.69 -0.93 8.29
C ASN A 331 -8.61 0.00 7.73
N ALA A 332 -8.92 1.28 7.51
CA ALA A 332 -7.92 2.26 7.10
C ALA A 332 -6.80 2.44 8.15
N MET A 333 -7.12 2.35 9.44
CA MET A 333 -6.12 2.33 10.52
C MET A 333 -5.16 1.14 10.33
N ILE A 334 -5.70 -0.06 10.11
CA ILE A 334 -4.88 -1.26 9.81
C ILE A 334 -3.99 -1.00 8.60
N LEU A 335 -4.55 -0.57 7.46
CA LEU A 335 -3.81 -0.27 6.23
C LEU A 335 -2.67 0.73 6.44
N SER A 336 -2.84 1.69 7.36
CA SER A 336 -1.80 2.68 7.67
C SER A 336 -0.62 2.14 8.48
N THR A 337 -0.82 1.06 9.23
CA THR A 337 0.19 0.48 10.14
C THR A 337 0.97 -0.67 9.51
N VAL A 338 0.54 -1.15 8.35
CA VAL A 338 1.22 -2.23 7.64
C VAL A 338 2.62 -1.77 7.23
N PRO A 339 3.70 -2.47 7.65
CA PRO A 339 5.06 -2.04 7.35
C PRO A 339 5.28 -1.92 5.84
N TYR A 340 5.87 -0.79 5.45
CA TYR A 340 6.20 -0.45 4.08
C TYR A 340 7.71 -0.34 3.95
N ASP A 341 8.33 -1.21 3.16
CA ASP A 341 9.72 -1.00 2.75
C ASP A 341 9.75 -0.37 1.35
N PRO A 342 10.01 0.94 1.23
CA PRO A 342 10.16 1.59 -0.06
C PRO A 342 11.29 0.98 -0.89
N ASN A 343 12.30 0.34 -0.30
CA ASN A 343 13.42 -0.27 -1.01
C ASN A 343 13.08 -1.64 -1.62
N LEU A 344 12.16 -2.40 -1.02
CA LEU A 344 11.67 -3.66 -1.58
C LEU A 344 10.78 -3.45 -2.82
N ILE A 345 10.09 -2.31 -2.90
CA ILE A 345 9.28 -1.91 -4.07
C ILE A 345 10.09 -1.07 -5.08
N ARG A 346 11.22 -0.48 -4.65
CA ARG A 346 12.21 0.17 -5.55
C ARG A 346 13.01 -0.83 -6.39
N GLN A 347 12.90 -2.14 -6.15
CA GLN A 347 13.26 -3.08 -7.21
C GLN A 347 12.28 -2.84 -8.36
N PRO A 348 12.76 -2.42 -9.55
CA PRO A 348 11.87 -2.27 -10.69
C PRO A 348 11.06 -3.53 -10.80
N PHE A 349 9.74 -3.36 -10.91
CA PHE A 349 8.74 -4.40 -11.01
C PHE A 349 9.33 -5.64 -11.70
N ILE A 350 9.54 -6.69 -10.91
CA ILE A 350 10.11 -7.98 -11.30
C ILE A 350 11.63 -7.96 -11.57
N THR A 351 12.44 -8.41 -10.60
CA THR A 351 13.76 -8.99 -10.88
C THR A 351 13.57 -10.40 -11.45
N PHE A 352 13.83 -10.57 -12.74
CA PHE A 352 14.19 -11.88 -13.28
C PHE A 352 15.71 -11.99 -13.26
N ASP A 353 16.17 -13.12 -12.76
CA ASP A 353 17.55 -13.60 -12.72
C ASP A 353 18.24 -13.38 -14.09
N GLU A 354 19.19 -12.44 -14.14
CA GLU A 354 20.01 -12.11 -15.32
C GLU A 354 21.10 -13.18 -15.56
N SER A 355 20.69 -14.44 -15.73
CA SER A 355 21.64 -15.52 -15.99
C SER A 355 21.24 -16.45 -17.14
N PHE A 356 20.81 -15.90 -18.29
CA PHE A 356 20.85 -16.64 -19.56
C PHE A 356 21.24 -15.75 -20.76
N PRO A 357 22.18 -16.19 -21.62
CA PRO A 357 22.65 -15.44 -22.79
C PRO A 357 21.62 -15.43 -23.93
N PRO A 358 21.78 -14.55 -24.95
CA PRO A 358 20.75 -14.32 -25.97
C PRO A 358 20.76 -15.43 -27.03
N GLU A 359 19.66 -16.16 -27.15
CA GLU A 359 19.33 -16.90 -28.37
C GLU A 359 18.11 -16.26 -29.07
N GLU A 360 18.17 -16.25 -30.40
CA GLU A 360 17.27 -15.59 -31.34
C GLU A 360 15.76 -15.90 -31.15
N PRO A 361 14.85 -15.00 -31.59
CA PRO A 361 13.43 -15.12 -31.31
C PRO A 361 12.79 -16.21 -32.19
N LYS A 362 12.39 -17.33 -31.58
CA LYS A 362 11.40 -18.26 -32.15
C LYS A 362 9.98 -17.82 -31.78
N PRO A 363 9.00 -18.00 -32.67
CA PRO A 363 7.61 -17.60 -32.43
C PRO A 363 6.94 -18.59 -31.47
N CYS A 364 6.77 -18.19 -30.21
CA CYS A 364 6.00 -18.95 -29.23
C CYS A 364 4.58 -18.37 -29.12
N TYR A 365 3.61 -19.11 -29.68
CA TYR A 365 2.21 -19.00 -29.29
C TYR A 365 2.07 -19.38 -27.81
N PRO A 366 1.36 -18.62 -26.97
CA PRO A 366 1.12 -19.04 -25.59
C PRO A 366 -0.01 -20.07 -25.58
N SER A 367 0.33 -21.34 -25.44
CA SER A 367 -0.60 -22.37 -24.99
C SER A 367 -0.83 -22.19 -23.48
N HIS A 368 -2.09 -22.02 -23.11
CA HIS A 368 -2.56 -21.96 -21.73
C HIS A 368 -2.14 -23.20 -20.93
N SER A 369 -1.42 -23.00 -19.82
CA SER A 369 -1.52 -23.86 -18.64
C SER A 369 -1.04 -23.12 -17.37
N TYR A 370 -1.95 -22.37 -16.74
CA TYR A 370 -1.78 -21.94 -15.35
C TYR A 370 -2.17 -23.09 -14.42
N HIS A 371 -1.29 -24.07 -14.27
CA HIS A 371 -1.36 -25.04 -13.18
C HIS A 371 0.04 -25.27 -12.62
N THR A 372 0.56 -24.26 -11.92
CA THR A 372 1.64 -24.47 -10.96
C THR A 372 1.04 -25.04 -9.68
N SER A 373 1.48 -26.26 -9.34
CA SER A 373 1.07 -27.05 -8.18
C SER A 373 0.98 -26.24 -6.88
N THR A 374 -0.19 -26.32 -6.24
CA THR A 374 -0.56 -25.71 -4.94
C THR A 374 0.49 -25.93 -3.84
N LYS A 375 1.26 -27.02 -3.90
CA LYS A 375 2.35 -27.32 -2.95
C LYS A 375 3.55 -26.37 -3.02
N ALA A 376 3.81 -25.73 -4.16
CA ALA A 376 4.88 -24.75 -4.31
C ALA A 376 4.48 -23.36 -3.76
N GLN A 377 3.19 -23.01 -3.83
CA GLN A 377 2.64 -21.81 -3.18
C GLN A 377 2.60 -21.97 -1.65
N LEU A 378 2.32 -23.18 -1.16
CA LEU A 378 2.29 -23.49 0.28
C LEU A 378 3.65 -23.30 0.99
N ARG A 379 4.79 -23.51 0.29
CA ARG A 379 6.12 -23.20 0.85
C ARG A 379 6.42 -21.69 0.94
N LYS A 380 5.70 -20.83 0.21
CA LYS A 380 5.86 -19.36 0.25
C LYS A 380 5.19 -18.69 1.45
N PHE A 381 4.32 -19.38 2.19
CA PHE A 381 3.69 -18.81 3.39
C PHE A 381 4.71 -18.45 4.48
N SER A 382 5.93 -18.98 4.40
CA SER A 382 6.90 -18.98 5.49
C SER A 382 7.90 -17.82 5.54
N THR A 383 8.02 -16.96 4.51
CA THR A 383 9.08 -15.93 4.44
C THR A 383 8.73 -14.70 3.57
N SER A 384 7.47 -14.34 3.43
CA SER A 384 7.04 -13.16 2.64
C SER A 384 6.34 -12.13 3.52
N GLY A 385 6.34 -10.88 3.07
CA GLY A 385 5.99 -9.67 3.84
C GLY A 385 4.61 -9.65 4.49
N PRO A 386 4.24 -8.53 5.13
CA PRO A 386 3.00 -8.43 5.87
C PRO A 386 1.79 -8.65 4.96
N ARG A 387 0.78 -9.33 5.49
CA ARG A 387 -0.44 -9.73 4.78
C ARG A 387 -1.70 -9.21 5.43
N ILE A 388 -2.73 -9.12 4.60
CA ILE A 388 -4.09 -8.74 4.98
C ILE A 388 -5.06 -9.80 4.46
N TYR A 389 -5.99 -10.20 5.32
CA TYR A 389 -7.03 -11.19 5.06
C TYR A 389 -8.42 -10.54 5.11
N PHE A 390 -9.29 -10.88 4.14
CA PHE A 390 -10.66 -10.35 4.03
C PHE A 390 -11.52 -11.24 3.11
N ARG A 391 -12.85 -11.15 3.17
CA ARG A 391 -13.78 -11.90 2.29
C ARG A 391 -14.51 -10.99 1.30
N CYS A 392 -14.79 -9.76 1.71
CA CYS A 392 -15.62 -8.78 1.03
C CYS A 392 -14.77 -7.82 0.19
N LEU A 393 -14.75 -8.06 -1.12
CA LEU A 393 -14.00 -7.25 -2.10
C LEU A 393 -14.50 -5.80 -2.18
N SER A 394 -15.78 -5.54 -1.91
CA SER A 394 -16.33 -4.17 -1.85
C SER A 394 -15.92 -3.47 -0.56
N SER A 395 -15.97 -4.14 0.60
CA SER A 395 -15.52 -3.58 1.89
C SER A 395 -14.08 -3.10 1.84
N ILE A 396 -13.15 -3.90 1.30
CA ILE A 396 -11.75 -3.48 1.16
C ILE A 396 -11.60 -2.29 0.20
N SER A 397 -12.37 -2.25 -0.90
CA SER A 397 -12.33 -1.13 -1.85
C SER A 397 -12.85 0.19 -1.23
N ARG A 398 -13.88 0.10 -0.39
CA ARG A 398 -14.41 1.22 0.40
C ARG A 398 -13.41 1.65 1.48
N SER A 399 -12.80 0.69 2.18
CA SER A 399 -11.76 0.92 3.18
C SER A 399 -10.52 1.63 2.61
N ILE A 400 -10.06 1.23 1.42
CA ILE A 400 -8.95 1.91 0.73
C ILE A 400 -9.37 3.33 0.32
N SER A 401 -10.63 3.55 -0.06
CA SER A 401 -11.12 4.90 -0.37
C SER A 401 -11.12 5.80 0.87
N SER A 402 -11.51 5.26 2.04
CA SER A 402 -11.38 5.96 3.31
C SER A 402 -9.90 6.26 3.61
N TYR A 403 -9.01 5.27 3.48
CA TYR A 403 -7.56 5.44 3.63
C TYR A 403 -6.99 6.55 2.73
N ASP A 404 -7.37 6.58 1.45
CA ASP A 404 -6.94 7.61 0.50
C ASP A 404 -7.37 9.03 0.93
N LEU A 405 -8.61 9.18 1.42
CA LEU A 405 -9.13 10.45 1.92
C LEU A 405 -8.38 10.91 3.18
N PHE A 406 -8.09 9.99 4.10
CA PHE A 406 -7.32 10.30 5.31
C PHE A 406 -5.87 10.68 4.96
N ARG A 407 -5.25 9.96 4.03
CA ARG A 407 -3.89 10.26 3.53
C ARG A 407 -3.78 11.70 3.07
N VAL A 408 -4.68 12.15 2.18
CA VAL A 408 -4.62 13.50 1.60
C VAL A 408 -4.72 14.59 2.66
N ARG A 409 -5.48 14.34 3.74
CA ARG A 409 -5.78 15.35 4.75
C ARG A 409 -4.79 15.41 5.91
N TRP A 410 -4.12 14.30 6.24
CA TRP A 410 -3.38 14.19 7.51
C TRP A 410 -1.99 13.51 7.43
N MET A 411 -1.56 12.95 6.30
CA MET A 411 -0.26 12.24 6.20
C MET A 411 0.58 12.75 5.02
N VAL A 412 1.85 13.10 5.27
CA VAL A 412 2.68 13.79 4.26
C VAL A 412 3.77 12.90 3.65
N ASP A 413 4.42 11.97 4.38
CA ASP A 413 5.74 11.46 3.93
C ASP A 413 5.97 9.93 3.83
N THR A 414 5.08 9.05 4.31
CA THR A 414 5.28 7.57 4.19
C THR A 414 3.95 6.83 4.06
N PHE A 415 3.63 6.32 2.87
CA PHE A 415 2.39 5.56 2.65
C PHE A 415 2.53 4.41 1.66
N VAL A 416 1.67 3.40 1.83
CA VAL A 416 1.54 2.26 0.93
C VAL A 416 0.56 2.61 -0.19
N ASP A 417 0.95 2.39 -1.45
CA ASP A 417 0.03 2.55 -2.58
C ASP A 417 -0.87 1.30 -2.75
N TYR A 418 -2.10 1.38 -2.24
CA TYR A 418 -3.10 0.33 -2.39
C TYR A 418 -3.93 0.43 -3.68
N THR A 419 -3.57 1.30 -4.64
CA THR A 419 -4.32 1.48 -5.90
C THR A 419 -4.48 0.14 -6.65
N ARG A 420 -3.44 -0.69 -6.65
CA ARG A 420 -3.46 -2.04 -7.27
C ARG A 420 -4.40 -3.01 -6.57
N LEU A 421 -4.37 -3.05 -5.24
CA LEU A 421 -5.30 -3.86 -4.46
C LEU A 421 -6.74 -3.45 -4.73
N LYS A 422 -7.02 -2.14 -4.70
CA LYS A 422 -8.34 -1.57 -4.97
C LYS A 422 -8.86 -1.97 -6.35
N GLN A 423 -8.04 -1.80 -7.40
CA GLN A 423 -8.43 -2.17 -8.77
C GLN A 423 -8.66 -3.68 -8.93
N ARG A 424 -7.79 -4.53 -8.36
CA ARG A 424 -7.96 -6.00 -8.40
C ARG A 424 -9.23 -6.44 -7.67
N CYS A 425 -9.51 -5.88 -6.48
CA CYS A 425 -10.72 -6.18 -5.73
C CYS A 425 -11.97 -5.78 -6.51
N ARG A 426 -11.96 -4.59 -7.09
CA ARG A 426 -13.03 -4.06 -7.93
C ARG A 426 -13.30 -4.94 -9.16
N GLN A 427 -12.27 -5.27 -9.94
CA GLN A 427 -12.39 -6.13 -11.12
C GLN A 427 -12.98 -7.51 -10.76
N LYS A 428 -12.49 -8.09 -9.66
CA LYS A 428 -12.95 -9.39 -9.18
C LYS A 428 -14.40 -9.34 -8.69
N TYR A 429 -14.78 -8.33 -7.93
CA TYR A 429 -16.16 -8.12 -7.46
C TYR A 429 -17.13 -8.04 -8.64
N LEU A 430 -16.80 -7.23 -9.64
CA LEU A 430 -17.62 -7.03 -10.84
C LEU A 430 -17.73 -8.30 -11.70
N THR A 431 -16.69 -9.14 -11.71
CA THR A 431 -16.68 -10.41 -12.45
C THR A 431 -17.53 -11.49 -11.77
N LEU A 432 -17.59 -11.48 -10.42
CA LEU A 432 -18.32 -12.47 -9.64
C LEU A 432 -19.83 -12.20 -9.58
N ARG A 433 -20.25 -10.92 -9.56
CA ARG A 433 -21.67 -10.55 -9.67
C ARG A 433 -22.03 -10.44 -11.15
N VAL A 434 -23.23 -10.85 -11.53
CA VAL A 434 -23.74 -10.93 -12.93
C VAL A 434 -23.87 -9.52 -13.54
N THR A 435 -22.74 -8.84 -13.70
CA THR A 435 -22.64 -7.52 -14.28
C THR A 435 -22.48 -7.69 -15.77
N LYS A 436 -23.09 -6.81 -16.56
CA LYS A 436 -22.97 -6.84 -18.02
C LYS A 436 -21.50 -6.52 -18.35
N MET A 437 -20.80 -7.49 -18.96
CA MET A 437 -19.40 -7.34 -19.36
C MET A 437 -19.29 -7.40 -20.89
N LEU A 438 -18.39 -6.61 -21.44
CA LEU A 438 -17.96 -6.66 -22.84
C LEU A 438 -16.64 -7.40 -22.93
N THR A 439 -16.58 -8.41 -23.79
CA THR A 439 -15.31 -9.08 -24.10
C THR A 439 -14.58 -8.31 -25.20
N VAL A 440 -13.36 -7.86 -24.87
CA VAL A 440 -12.45 -7.12 -25.73
C VAL A 440 -11.13 -7.87 -25.76
N LYS A 441 -10.83 -8.59 -26.86
CA LYS A 441 -9.65 -9.47 -26.98
C LYS A 441 -9.45 -10.34 -25.73
N ASP A 442 -10.48 -11.11 -25.39
CA ASP A 442 -10.50 -12.02 -24.24
C ASP A 442 -10.46 -11.38 -22.84
N VAL A 443 -10.45 -10.04 -22.74
CA VAL A 443 -10.62 -9.30 -21.47
C VAL A 443 -12.05 -8.82 -21.30
N LYS A 444 -12.61 -9.11 -20.13
CA LYS A 444 -13.95 -8.65 -19.74
C LYS A 444 -13.84 -7.23 -19.17
N VAL A 445 -14.39 -6.25 -19.87
CA VAL A 445 -14.52 -4.86 -19.42
C VAL A 445 -15.99 -4.58 -19.07
N LEU A 446 -16.24 -3.73 -18.08
CA LEU A 446 -17.59 -3.42 -17.64
C LEU A 446 -18.40 -2.71 -18.75
N ASP A 447 -19.60 -3.19 -19.03
CA ASP A 447 -20.58 -2.51 -19.89
C ASP A 447 -21.43 -1.56 -19.03
N LEU A 448 -21.19 -0.28 -19.19
CA LEU A 448 -21.85 0.79 -18.46
C LEU A 448 -22.97 1.46 -19.26
N THR A 449 -23.33 0.92 -20.43
CA THR A 449 -24.27 1.55 -21.38
C THR A 449 -25.59 1.95 -20.74
N ASP A 450 -26.12 1.09 -19.87
CA ASP A 450 -27.42 1.27 -19.21
C ASP A 450 -27.29 1.82 -17.77
N GLU A 451 -26.05 2.04 -17.29
CA GLU A 451 -25.77 2.49 -15.91
C GLU A 451 -25.29 3.93 -15.81
N VAL A 452 -24.72 4.48 -16.88
CA VAL A 452 -24.21 5.86 -16.90
C VAL A 452 -25.29 6.79 -17.45
N GLU A 453 -25.72 7.76 -16.64
CA GLU A 453 -26.58 8.85 -17.06
C GLU A 453 -25.74 10.02 -17.57
N MET A 454 -26.03 10.55 -18.74
CA MET A 454 -25.29 11.68 -19.29
C MET A 454 -25.80 13.01 -18.75
N VAL A 455 -24.87 13.89 -18.40
CA VAL A 455 -25.17 15.22 -17.87
C VAL A 455 -24.95 16.25 -18.98
N GLY A 456 -25.97 17.05 -19.27
CA GLY A 456 -25.92 18.11 -20.28
C GLY A 456 -26.35 17.65 -21.68
N LYS A 457 -26.56 18.63 -22.58
CA LYS A 457 -26.99 18.40 -23.96
C LYS A 457 -25.83 18.38 -24.95
N ASP A 458 -24.70 18.97 -24.58
CA ASP A 458 -23.54 19.20 -25.44
C ASP A 458 -22.27 18.62 -24.80
N PRO A 459 -21.26 18.21 -25.59
CA PRO A 459 -19.95 17.83 -25.06
C PRO A 459 -19.31 18.98 -24.27
N VAL A 460 -18.64 18.62 -23.17
CA VAL A 460 -17.92 19.56 -22.29
C VAL A 460 -16.47 19.78 -22.73
N GLY A 461 -15.94 18.89 -23.57
CA GLY A 461 -14.59 19.01 -24.11
C GLY A 461 -14.48 18.43 -25.52
N PHE A 462 -13.67 19.06 -26.35
CA PHE A 462 -13.43 18.66 -27.73
C PHE A 462 -11.95 18.36 -27.92
N GLY A 463 -11.64 17.12 -28.26
CA GLY A 463 -10.32 16.73 -28.77
C GLY A 463 -10.30 16.79 -30.30
N ALA A 464 -9.12 16.55 -30.88
CA ALA A 464 -8.96 16.42 -32.34
C ALA A 464 -9.87 15.33 -32.92
N PHE A 465 -10.02 14.22 -32.18
CA PHE A 465 -10.65 12.98 -32.66
C PHE A 465 -11.79 12.47 -31.76
N SER A 466 -12.14 13.23 -30.73
CA SER A 466 -13.04 12.77 -29.68
C SER A 466 -13.85 13.88 -29.05
N ASP A 467 -15.02 13.50 -28.54
CA ASP A 467 -15.87 14.37 -27.75
C ASP A 467 -15.97 13.82 -26.33
N VAL A 468 -15.76 14.68 -25.34
CA VAL A 468 -15.83 14.34 -23.92
C VAL A 468 -17.14 14.84 -23.36
N TRP A 469 -17.90 13.93 -22.75
CA TRP A 469 -19.17 14.20 -22.09
C TRP A 469 -19.02 13.98 -20.58
N MET A 470 -19.82 14.69 -19.82
CA MET A 470 -19.96 14.44 -18.39
C MET A 470 -21.09 13.42 -18.17
N GLY A 471 -20.94 12.56 -17.17
CA GLY A 471 -21.98 11.63 -16.75
C GLY A 471 -22.01 11.40 -15.25
N LYS A 472 -23.05 10.73 -14.79
CA LYS A 472 -23.23 10.22 -13.45
C LYS A 472 -23.35 8.71 -13.49
N TRP A 473 -22.71 8.03 -12.54
CA TRP A 473 -22.75 6.58 -12.44
C TRP A 473 -22.72 6.15 -10.98
N TYR A 474 -23.64 5.27 -10.59
CA TYR A 474 -23.64 4.69 -9.26
C TYR A 474 -22.66 3.51 -9.20
N ASP A 475 -21.51 3.74 -8.56
CA ASP A 475 -20.50 2.71 -8.38
C ASP A 475 -20.94 1.71 -7.31
N LYS A 476 -21.49 0.57 -7.75
CA LYS A 476 -21.95 -0.52 -6.88
C LYS A 476 -20.85 -1.07 -5.96
N VAL A 477 -19.58 -0.99 -6.35
CA VAL A 477 -18.45 -1.51 -5.55
C VAL A 477 -18.19 -0.60 -4.36
N GLU A 478 -18.11 0.71 -4.62
CA GLU A 478 -17.87 1.70 -3.56
C GLU A 478 -19.15 2.20 -2.89
N GLY A 479 -20.33 1.84 -3.41
CA GLY A 479 -21.63 2.25 -2.86
C GLY A 479 -21.89 3.75 -2.95
N ARG A 480 -21.42 4.42 -4.01
CA ARG A 480 -21.56 5.88 -4.16
C ARG A 480 -21.80 6.33 -5.60
N GLU A 481 -22.48 7.46 -5.76
CA GLU A 481 -22.54 8.17 -7.04
C GLU A 481 -21.18 8.77 -7.38
N ARG A 482 -20.80 8.67 -8.66
CA ARG A 482 -19.60 9.29 -9.23
C ARG A 482 -19.97 10.17 -10.40
N VAL A 483 -19.26 11.29 -10.51
CA VAL A 483 -19.17 12.04 -11.76
C VAL A 483 -18.07 11.40 -12.61
N VAL A 484 -18.39 11.12 -13.87
CA VAL A 484 -17.52 10.42 -14.80
C VAL A 484 -17.33 11.23 -16.09
N ALA A 485 -16.17 11.06 -16.72
CA ALA A 485 -15.92 11.51 -18.08
C ALA A 485 -16.23 10.36 -19.05
N ILE A 486 -16.95 10.66 -20.13
CA ILE A 486 -17.28 9.71 -21.20
C ILE A 486 -16.64 10.23 -22.48
N LYS A 487 -15.59 9.55 -22.94
CA LYS A 487 -14.87 9.92 -24.15
C LYS A 487 -15.37 9.11 -25.34
N TYR A 488 -16.12 9.73 -26.24
CA TYR A 488 -16.52 9.14 -27.51
C TYR A 488 -15.50 9.47 -28.59
N LEU A 489 -15.03 8.45 -29.31
CA LEU A 489 -14.27 8.66 -30.53
C LEU A 489 -15.24 8.99 -31.67
N ARG A 490 -14.93 10.02 -32.47
CA ARG A 490 -15.75 10.40 -33.62
C ARG A 490 -15.71 9.30 -34.68
N GLN A 491 -16.81 9.08 -35.39
CA GLN A 491 -16.99 7.92 -36.26
C GLN A 491 -16.08 7.95 -37.50
N VAL A 492 -15.56 6.77 -37.86
CA VAL A 492 -14.95 6.51 -39.17
C VAL A 492 -16.02 5.94 -40.10
N MET A 493 -16.29 6.63 -41.21
CA MET A 493 -17.37 6.29 -42.16
C MET A 493 -17.01 5.12 -43.10
N VAL A 494 -15.73 4.79 -43.26
CA VAL A 494 -15.25 3.75 -44.20
C VAL A 494 -15.15 2.37 -43.51
N GLN A 495 -15.87 1.36 -44.03
CA GLN A 495 -15.99 0.03 -43.38
C GLN A 495 -14.66 -0.70 -43.13
N ASN A 496 -13.77 -0.77 -44.12
CA ASN A 496 -12.47 -1.45 -43.97
C ASN A 496 -11.56 -0.75 -42.94
N VAL A 497 -11.67 0.58 -42.84
CA VAL A 497 -10.91 1.37 -41.86
C VAL A 497 -11.52 1.25 -40.48
N ARG A 498 -12.86 1.15 -40.38
CA ARG A 498 -13.59 0.91 -39.15
C ARG A 498 -13.18 -0.40 -38.48
N GLU A 499 -13.00 -1.51 -39.22
CA GLU A 499 -12.60 -2.78 -38.62
C GLU A 499 -11.18 -2.72 -38.03
N LYS A 500 -10.23 -2.12 -38.76
CA LYS A 500 -8.85 -1.91 -38.29
C LYS A 500 -8.81 -0.99 -37.07
N PHE A 501 -9.57 0.10 -37.11
CA PHE A 501 -9.76 1.04 -36.02
C PHE A 501 -10.31 0.35 -34.76
N LEU A 502 -11.38 -0.43 -34.90
CA LEU A 502 -11.97 -1.19 -33.79
C LEU A 502 -10.94 -2.17 -33.21
N LYS A 503 -10.24 -2.96 -34.05
CA LYS A 503 -9.21 -3.90 -33.58
C LYS A 503 -8.11 -3.23 -32.76
N ARG A 504 -7.70 -2.01 -33.11
CA ARG A 504 -6.73 -1.21 -32.34
C ARG A 504 -7.37 -0.65 -31.08
N LEU A 505 -8.56 -0.06 -31.16
CA LEU A 505 -9.30 0.43 -29.99
C LEU A 505 -9.47 -0.67 -28.93
N HIS A 506 -9.80 -1.89 -29.36
CA HIS A 506 -9.86 -3.06 -28.50
C HIS A 506 -8.49 -3.40 -27.86
N ALA A 507 -7.39 -3.24 -28.59
CA ALA A 507 -6.04 -3.43 -28.04
C ALA A 507 -5.71 -2.39 -26.96
N GLU A 508 -6.05 -1.13 -27.21
CA GLU A 508 -5.71 -0.03 -26.31
C GLU A 508 -6.60 -0.03 -25.07
N VAL A 509 -7.89 -0.35 -25.21
CA VAL A 509 -8.80 -0.59 -24.08
C VAL A 509 -8.30 -1.75 -23.21
N HIS A 510 -7.78 -2.81 -23.83
CA HIS A 510 -7.21 -3.95 -23.10
C HIS A 510 -6.01 -3.53 -22.26
N ILE A 511 -5.07 -2.77 -22.85
CA ILE A 511 -3.90 -2.25 -22.14
C ILE A 511 -4.34 -1.28 -21.03
N TRP A 512 -5.19 -0.30 -21.35
CA TRP A 512 -5.69 0.69 -20.38
C TRP A 512 -6.39 0.02 -19.20
N HIS A 513 -7.18 -1.03 -19.43
CA HIS A 513 -7.84 -1.77 -18.34
C HIS A 513 -6.87 -2.46 -17.36
N GLN A 514 -5.66 -2.77 -17.80
CA GLN A 514 -4.62 -3.40 -16.97
C GLN A 514 -3.75 -2.38 -16.23
N LEU A 515 -3.67 -1.15 -16.74
CA LEU A 515 -2.89 -0.09 -16.12
C LEU A 515 -3.55 0.36 -14.82
N CYS A 516 -2.70 0.53 -13.81
CA CYS A 516 -3.12 0.79 -12.44
C CYS A 516 -2.07 1.64 -11.73
N HIS A 517 -2.29 2.95 -11.70
CA HIS A 517 -1.39 3.90 -11.05
C HIS A 517 -2.17 5.16 -10.67
N ARG A 518 -1.86 5.78 -9.52
CA ARG A 518 -2.61 6.95 -9.03
C ARG A 518 -2.58 8.15 -9.97
N ASN A 519 -1.47 8.31 -10.70
CA ASN A 519 -1.27 9.41 -11.65
C ASN A 519 -1.68 9.07 -13.09
N LEU A 520 -2.44 7.99 -13.30
CA LEU A 520 -3.03 7.62 -14.58
C LEU A 520 -4.55 7.51 -14.42
N ALA A 521 -5.32 8.03 -15.37
CA ALA A 521 -6.77 7.86 -15.35
C ALA A 521 -7.13 6.37 -15.46
N SER A 522 -7.96 5.86 -14.55
CA SER A 522 -8.47 4.48 -14.63
C SER A 522 -9.60 4.36 -15.65
N LEU A 523 -9.69 3.21 -16.32
CA LEU A 523 -10.85 2.86 -17.15
C LEU A 523 -11.91 2.15 -16.29
N TYR A 524 -13.04 2.80 -16.02
CA TYR A 524 -14.15 2.20 -15.28
C TYR A 524 -14.95 1.21 -16.11
N GLY A 525 -15.11 1.48 -17.40
CA GLY A 525 -15.88 0.65 -18.31
C GLY A 525 -16.06 1.30 -19.67
N LEU A 526 -16.92 0.69 -20.48
CA LEU A 526 -17.28 1.19 -21.80
C LEU A 526 -18.79 1.44 -21.86
N VAL A 527 -19.19 2.42 -22.66
CA VAL A 527 -20.60 2.66 -23.04
C VAL A 527 -20.75 2.50 -24.53
N LYS A 528 -21.85 1.91 -24.99
CA LYS A 528 -22.17 1.77 -26.41
C LYS A 528 -23.25 2.76 -26.80
N ARG A 529 -23.07 3.42 -27.95
CA ARG A 529 -24.16 4.04 -28.72
C ARG A 529 -24.28 3.30 -30.05
N ALA A 530 -25.37 3.54 -30.78
CA ALA A 530 -25.69 2.84 -32.04
C ALA A 530 -24.49 2.66 -32.99
N ASN A 531 -23.58 3.65 -33.07
CA ASN A 531 -22.42 3.61 -33.95
C ASN A 531 -21.10 4.07 -33.30
N SER A 532 -21.01 4.14 -31.96
CA SER A 532 -19.77 4.55 -31.27
C SER A 532 -19.59 3.85 -29.93
N VAL A 533 -18.33 3.74 -29.50
CA VAL A 533 -17.94 3.25 -28.17
C VAL A 533 -17.37 4.43 -27.40
N GLY A 534 -17.89 4.64 -26.19
CA GLY A 534 -17.36 5.62 -25.24
C GLY A 534 -16.55 4.92 -24.16
N MET A 535 -15.43 5.52 -23.77
CA MET A 535 -14.61 5.07 -22.64
C MET A 535 -14.98 5.89 -21.41
N VAL A 536 -15.26 5.22 -20.29
CA VAL A 536 -15.67 5.87 -19.05
C VAL A 536 -14.51 5.91 -18.06
N SER A 537 -14.18 7.09 -17.57
CA SER A 537 -13.09 7.33 -16.60
C SER A 537 -13.54 8.31 -15.51
N PRO A 538 -12.76 8.50 -14.42
CA PRO A 538 -13.03 9.53 -13.44
C PRO A 538 -13.15 10.93 -14.09
N TRP A 539 -14.06 11.76 -13.59
CA TRP A 539 -14.08 13.17 -13.90
C TRP A 539 -13.02 13.92 -13.06
N CYS A 540 -12.37 14.92 -13.65
CA CYS A 540 -11.34 15.72 -12.98
C CYS A 540 -11.82 17.17 -12.87
N ASP A 541 -12.27 17.57 -11.67
CA ASP A 541 -12.97 18.84 -11.44
C ASP A 541 -12.12 20.09 -11.69
N ASN A 542 -10.79 19.95 -11.58
CA ASN A 542 -9.85 21.06 -11.71
C ASN A 542 -9.34 21.27 -13.15
N GLY A 543 -9.86 20.50 -14.11
CA GLY A 543 -9.57 20.67 -15.53
C GLY A 543 -8.12 20.28 -15.89
N THR A 544 -7.57 20.90 -16.93
CA THR A 544 -6.21 20.61 -17.41
C THR A 544 -5.14 21.24 -16.52
N LEU A 545 -3.96 20.62 -16.45
CA LEU A 545 -2.78 21.09 -15.74
C LEU A 545 -2.49 22.57 -16.02
N CYS A 546 -2.52 22.96 -17.30
CA CYS A 546 -2.19 24.33 -17.72
C CYS A 546 -3.20 25.34 -17.21
N HIS A 547 -4.49 24.99 -17.18
CA HIS A 547 -5.52 25.86 -16.63
C HIS A 547 -5.40 25.95 -15.11
N TYR A 548 -5.16 24.81 -14.45
CA TYR A 548 -5.05 24.73 -13.01
C TYR A 548 -3.87 25.54 -12.44
N VAL A 549 -2.67 25.39 -13.01
CA VAL A 549 -1.47 26.12 -12.54
C VAL A 549 -1.62 27.64 -12.72
N LYS A 550 -2.28 28.08 -13.81
CA LYS A 550 -2.59 29.50 -14.04
C LYS A 550 -3.61 30.04 -13.03
N ARG A 551 -4.63 29.25 -12.71
CA ARG A 551 -5.68 29.62 -11.76
C ARG A 551 -5.20 29.55 -10.30
N ASN A 552 -4.23 28.69 -10.00
CA ASN A 552 -3.69 28.46 -8.66
C ASN A 552 -2.16 28.67 -8.64
N PRO A 553 -1.68 29.94 -8.69
CA PRO A 553 -0.24 30.22 -8.78
C PRO A 553 0.59 29.66 -7.61
N SER A 554 -0.01 29.50 -6.44
CA SER A 554 0.60 28.97 -5.22
C SER A 554 0.62 27.43 -5.13
N THR A 555 0.15 26.72 -6.15
CA THR A 555 0.19 25.26 -6.15
C THR A 555 1.63 24.76 -6.09
N ASN A 556 1.86 23.64 -5.40
CA ASN A 556 3.18 23.00 -5.40
C ASN A 556 3.42 22.36 -6.78
N ARG A 557 4.15 23.08 -7.63
CA ARG A 557 4.46 22.67 -9.00
C ARG A 557 5.42 21.48 -9.06
N LEU A 558 6.40 21.42 -8.15
CA LEU A 558 7.33 20.31 -8.07
C LEU A 558 6.59 18.98 -7.80
N LYS A 559 5.66 18.99 -6.85
CA LYS A 559 4.80 17.84 -6.55
C LYS A 559 4.01 17.37 -7.76
N LEU A 560 3.44 18.29 -8.55
CA LEU A 560 2.73 17.93 -9.80
C LEU A 560 3.69 17.31 -10.83
N LEU A 561 4.90 17.84 -10.99
CA LEU A 561 5.90 17.29 -11.91
C LEU A 561 6.38 15.91 -11.48
N LEU A 562 6.60 15.69 -10.18
CA LEU A 562 6.96 14.39 -9.63
C LEU A 562 5.86 13.34 -9.89
N GLN A 563 4.60 13.73 -9.71
CA GLN A 563 3.44 12.89 -10.01
C GLN A 563 3.34 12.51 -11.48
N ILE A 564 3.55 13.48 -12.39
CA ILE A 564 3.57 13.21 -13.83
C ILE A 564 4.73 12.27 -14.18
N ALA A 565 5.93 12.53 -13.65
CA ALA A 565 7.10 11.69 -13.88
C ALA A 565 6.86 10.25 -13.40
N SER A 566 6.25 10.09 -12.23
CA SER A 566 5.87 8.80 -11.65
C SER A 566 4.92 8.02 -12.54
N GLY A 567 3.85 8.66 -13.05
CA GLY A 567 2.91 8.02 -13.96
C GLY A 567 3.53 7.59 -15.30
N ILE A 568 4.39 8.40 -15.90
CA ILE A 568 5.08 8.02 -17.15
C ILE A 568 6.12 6.92 -16.88
N ALA A 569 6.86 6.98 -15.78
CA ALA A 569 7.78 5.92 -15.38
C ALA A 569 7.04 4.59 -15.22
N TYR A 570 5.83 4.59 -14.65
CA TYR A 570 4.99 3.40 -14.56
C TYR A 570 4.64 2.84 -15.96
N LEU A 571 4.21 3.68 -16.91
CA LEU A 571 3.92 3.26 -18.28
C LEU A 571 5.15 2.62 -18.96
N HIS A 572 6.32 3.24 -18.81
CA HIS A 572 7.56 2.78 -19.44
C HIS A 572 8.09 1.46 -18.86
N ASN A 573 7.83 1.18 -17.58
CA ASN A 573 8.21 -0.09 -16.94
C ASN A 573 7.12 -1.17 -17.03
N PHE A 574 5.97 -0.88 -17.65
CA PHE A 574 4.97 -1.91 -17.92
C PHE A 574 5.51 -2.95 -18.92
N VAL A 575 4.95 -4.16 -18.94
CA VAL A 575 5.41 -5.24 -19.83
C VAL A 575 4.26 -5.73 -20.71
N PRO A 576 4.30 -5.50 -22.03
CA PRO A 576 5.31 -4.70 -22.75
C PRO A 576 5.22 -3.20 -22.42
N PRO A 577 6.30 -2.41 -22.59
CA PRO A 577 6.29 -0.97 -22.29
C PRO A 577 5.18 -0.23 -23.02
N VAL A 578 4.48 0.64 -22.29
CA VAL A 578 3.47 1.53 -22.86
C VAL A 578 4.10 2.90 -23.07
N VAL A 579 4.06 3.37 -24.31
CA VAL A 579 4.49 4.73 -24.69
C VAL A 579 3.25 5.61 -24.75
N HIS A 580 3.29 6.79 -24.13
CA HIS A 580 2.19 7.75 -24.17
C HIS A 580 2.00 8.29 -25.59
N GLY A 581 3.06 8.84 -26.19
CA GLY A 581 3.13 9.27 -27.59
C GLY A 581 2.44 10.60 -27.92
N ASP A 582 1.58 11.14 -27.05
CA ASP A 582 1.02 12.50 -27.16
C ASP A 582 1.05 13.25 -25.81
N LEU A 583 2.18 13.20 -25.09
CA LEU A 583 2.26 13.82 -23.76
C LEU A 583 2.32 15.35 -23.86
N LYS A 584 1.37 16.04 -23.23
CA LYS A 584 1.26 17.51 -23.18
C LYS A 584 0.41 17.93 -21.99
N GLY A 585 0.50 19.19 -21.56
CA GLY A 585 -0.28 19.66 -20.41
C GLY A 585 -1.80 19.58 -20.61
N GLY A 586 -2.28 19.57 -21.86
CA GLY A 586 -3.70 19.34 -22.18
C GLY A 586 -4.20 17.91 -21.95
N ASN A 587 -3.30 16.92 -21.90
CA ASN A 587 -3.63 15.51 -21.64
C ASN A 587 -3.34 15.12 -20.17
N ILE A 588 -3.01 16.10 -19.33
CA ILE A 588 -2.82 15.94 -17.89
C ILE A 588 -3.93 16.72 -17.20
N LEU A 589 -4.79 16.01 -16.47
CA LEU A 589 -5.89 16.59 -15.72
C LEU A 589 -5.52 16.69 -14.23
N ILE A 590 -6.22 17.57 -13.52
CA ILE A 590 -6.10 17.70 -12.07
C ILE A 590 -7.40 17.22 -11.43
N ASP A 591 -7.30 16.22 -10.55
CA ASP A 591 -8.45 15.68 -9.83
C ASP A 591 -8.95 16.64 -8.74
N SER A 592 -10.03 16.28 -8.05
CA SER A 592 -10.61 17.08 -6.97
C SER A 592 -9.64 17.35 -5.81
N ASP A 593 -8.65 16.48 -5.62
CA ASP A 593 -7.66 16.53 -4.54
C ASP A 593 -6.36 17.25 -4.96
N GLY A 594 -6.37 17.90 -6.14
CA GLY A 594 -5.24 18.65 -6.66
C GLY A 594 -4.09 17.78 -7.16
N GLN A 595 -4.33 16.49 -7.43
CA GLN A 595 -3.31 15.56 -7.93
C GLN A 595 -3.32 15.50 -9.47
N ALA A 596 -2.15 15.31 -10.06
CA ALA A 596 -2.01 15.13 -11.50
C ALA A 596 -2.42 13.73 -11.96
N VAL A 597 -3.28 13.67 -12.98
CA VAL A 597 -3.79 12.45 -13.60
C VAL A 597 -3.55 12.51 -15.11
N ILE A 598 -2.68 11.66 -15.62
CA ILE A 598 -2.38 11.56 -17.05
C ILE A 598 -3.52 10.80 -17.74
N THR A 599 -3.91 11.26 -18.92
CA THR A 599 -4.99 10.70 -19.74
C THR A 599 -4.50 10.45 -21.16
N ASP A 600 -5.30 9.78 -22.00
CA ASP A 600 -5.02 9.63 -23.44
C ASP A 600 -3.73 8.87 -23.82
N PHE A 601 -3.12 8.21 -22.85
CA PHE A 601 -2.04 7.26 -23.06
C PHE A 601 -2.52 6.04 -23.85
N GLY A 602 -1.63 5.50 -24.70
CA GLY A 602 -1.96 4.33 -25.50
C GLY A 602 -3.07 4.57 -26.53
N LEU A 603 -3.41 5.81 -26.92
CA LEU A 603 -4.40 6.02 -28.00
C LEU A 603 -3.75 6.47 -29.32
N SER A 604 -2.44 6.68 -29.34
CA SER A 604 -1.71 7.28 -30.46
C SER A 604 -1.84 6.47 -31.75
N LYS A 605 -1.80 5.12 -31.68
CA LYS A 605 -2.01 4.24 -32.86
C LYS A 605 -3.46 4.21 -33.37
N VAL A 606 -4.43 4.43 -32.49
CA VAL A 606 -5.86 4.50 -32.82
C VAL A 606 -6.18 5.81 -33.51
N MET A 607 -5.66 6.92 -32.98
CA MET A 607 -5.80 8.26 -33.57
C MET A 607 -5.14 8.35 -34.96
N GLN A 608 -4.03 7.64 -35.17
CA GLN A 608 -3.37 7.58 -36.47
C GLN A 608 -4.28 7.02 -37.57
N ASP A 609 -4.90 5.86 -37.34
CA ASP A 609 -5.80 5.24 -38.34
C ASP A 609 -7.04 6.10 -38.59
N LEU A 610 -7.54 6.80 -37.57
CA LEU A 610 -8.64 7.74 -37.73
C LEU A 610 -8.26 8.86 -38.71
N THR A 611 -7.03 9.35 -38.65
CA THR A 611 -6.55 10.40 -39.56
C THR A 611 -6.37 9.87 -40.98
N SER A 612 -5.78 8.69 -41.15
CA SER A 612 -5.66 8.04 -42.46
C SER A 612 -7.02 7.76 -43.12
N SER A 613 -8.09 7.65 -42.33
CA SER A 613 -9.46 7.45 -42.82
C SER A 613 -10.12 8.72 -43.34
N ILE A 614 -9.68 9.88 -42.86
CA ILE A 614 -10.21 11.21 -43.21
C ILE A 614 -9.47 11.79 -44.44
N SER A 615 -8.34 11.20 -44.82
CA SER A 615 -7.49 11.65 -45.94
C SER A 615 -7.78 10.82 -47.19
N GLU A 616 -7.98 11.44 -48.36
CA GLU A 616 -8.10 10.67 -49.61
C GLU A 616 -6.78 9.98 -49.99
N PRO A 617 -6.81 8.81 -50.68
CA PRO A 617 -5.60 8.12 -51.11
C PRO A 617 -4.75 9.01 -52.01
N GLY A 618 -3.52 9.34 -51.58
CA GLY A 618 -2.58 10.16 -52.35
C GLY A 618 -2.49 11.64 -51.92
N GLN A 619 -3.22 12.07 -50.89
CA GLN A 619 -2.96 13.35 -50.23
C GLN A 619 -2.05 13.15 -49.00
N MET A 620 -1.09 14.06 -48.82
CA MET A 620 -0.27 14.14 -47.60
C MET A 620 -1.18 14.08 -46.36
N VAL A 621 -0.73 13.41 -45.30
CA VAL A 621 -1.39 13.43 -44.00
C VAL A 621 -1.78 14.88 -43.68
N PRO A 622 -3.07 15.22 -43.55
CA PRO A 622 -3.47 16.61 -43.45
C PRO A 622 -2.78 17.22 -42.23
N THR A 623 -2.34 18.47 -42.34
CA THR A 623 -1.63 19.19 -41.28
C THR A 623 -2.44 19.32 -39.99
N SER A 624 -3.73 18.96 -40.06
CA SER A 624 -4.63 18.72 -38.93
C SER A 624 -4.25 17.55 -38.02
N PHE A 625 -3.32 16.67 -38.38
CA PHE A 625 -2.75 15.66 -37.46
C PHE A 625 -2.04 16.32 -36.27
N PHE A 626 -1.52 17.54 -36.47
CA PHE A 626 -0.56 18.21 -35.59
C PHE A 626 -1.07 19.48 -34.93
N ALA A 627 -2.28 19.92 -35.27
CA ALA A 627 -2.88 21.14 -34.72
C ALA A 627 -3.03 21.01 -33.19
N GLY A 628 -2.00 21.43 -32.45
CA GLY A 628 -1.97 21.46 -30.99
C GLY A 628 -1.00 20.52 -30.26
N SER A 629 -0.15 19.74 -30.94
CA SER A 629 0.87 18.88 -30.28
C SER A 629 2.32 19.08 -30.74
N THR A 630 2.58 19.80 -31.86
CA THR A 630 3.92 19.96 -32.45
C THR A 630 4.99 20.42 -31.45
N ARG A 631 4.62 21.28 -30.50
CA ARG A 631 5.54 21.88 -29.52
C ARG A 631 6.13 20.90 -28.51
N TRP A 632 5.55 19.71 -28.36
CA TRP A 632 6.02 18.66 -27.46
C TRP A 632 6.68 17.49 -28.21
N MET A 633 6.66 17.49 -29.54
CA MET A 633 7.19 16.40 -30.35
C MET A 633 8.72 16.44 -30.41
N SER A 634 9.33 15.26 -30.31
CA SER A 634 10.79 15.11 -30.41
C SER A 634 11.30 15.23 -31.86
N PRO A 635 12.57 15.63 -32.06
CA PRO A 635 13.16 15.81 -33.39
C PRO A 635 13.03 14.59 -34.29
N GLU A 636 13.25 13.39 -33.77
CA GLU A 636 13.17 12.14 -34.54
C GLU A 636 11.75 11.83 -35.03
N LEU A 637 10.71 12.27 -34.30
CA LEU A 637 9.33 12.13 -34.75
C LEU A 637 9.02 13.12 -35.86
N ILE A 638 9.46 14.38 -35.70
CA ILE A 638 9.30 15.43 -36.72
C ILE A 638 10.04 15.06 -38.01
N GLN A 639 11.28 14.56 -37.91
CA GLN A 639 12.08 14.16 -39.06
C GLN A 639 11.41 13.02 -39.84
N ALA A 640 10.95 11.98 -39.16
CA ALA A 640 10.26 10.86 -39.80
C ALA A 640 8.93 11.26 -40.47
N ILE A 641 8.31 12.38 -40.07
CA ILE A 641 7.13 12.93 -40.75
C ILE A 641 7.51 13.65 -42.05
N VAL A 642 8.66 14.34 -42.06
CA VAL A 642 9.10 15.16 -43.20
C VAL A 642 9.74 14.31 -44.30
N GLU A 643 10.36 13.18 -43.97
CA GLU A 643 11.15 12.37 -44.91
C GLU A 643 10.35 11.39 -45.78
N ASP A 644 9.01 11.33 -45.68
CA ASP A 644 8.06 10.58 -46.53
C ASP A 644 8.46 9.13 -46.92
N ASP A 645 9.26 8.47 -46.08
CA ASP A 645 9.91 7.19 -46.42
C ASP A 645 8.99 5.96 -46.23
N SER A 646 7.67 6.17 -46.27
CA SER A 646 6.61 5.17 -45.99
C SER A 646 6.69 4.48 -44.60
N ASN A 647 7.70 4.80 -43.79
CA ASN A 647 7.90 4.30 -42.43
C ASN A 647 7.28 5.24 -41.42
N VAL A 648 6.29 4.74 -40.68
CA VAL A 648 5.63 5.49 -39.60
C VAL A 648 6.66 5.83 -38.51
N PRO A 649 6.74 7.09 -38.04
CA PRO A 649 7.54 7.47 -36.89
C PRO A 649 7.19 6.58 -35.70
N ARG A 650 8.15 5.82 -35.20
CA ARG A 650 7.91 4.98 -34.01
C ARG A 650 8.03 5.87 -32.78
N VAL A 651 6.90 6.15 -32.14
CA VAL A 651 6.90 6.69 -30.77
C VAL A 651 7.67 5.74 -29.86
N THR A 652 8.54 6.30 -29.02
CA THR A 652 9.37 5.56 -28.08
C THR A 652 9.27 6.15 -26.69
N THR A 653 9.75 5.42 -25.69
CA THR A 653 9.89 5.94 -24.33
C THR A 653 10.76 7.22 -24.31
N PHE A 654 11.76 7.33 -25.18
CA PHE A 654 12.60 8.53 -25.32
C PHE A 654 11.85 9.73 -25.90
N SER A 655 10.86 9.53 -26.76
CA SER A 655 10.01 10.63 -27.23
C SER A 655 9.10 11.16 -26.12
N ASP A 656 8.63 10.31 -25.21
CA ASP A 656 7.89 10.76 -24.02
C ASP A 656 8.76 11.57 -23.06
N VAL A 657 10.06 11.24 -22.92
CA VAL A 657 11.01 12.01 -22.09
C VAL A 657 11.18 13.44 -22.62
N TYR A 658 11.27 13.60 -23.94
CA TYR A 658 11.33 14.92 -24.58
C TYR A 658 10.04 15.72 -24.33
N ALA A 659 8.89 15.08 -24.49
CA ALA A 659 7.58 15.68 -24.25
C ALA A 659 7.39 16.04 -22.77
N PHE A 660 7.85 15.19 -21.84
CA PHE A 660 7.84 15.43 -20.40
C PHE A 660 8.60 16.70 -20.02
N ALA A 661 9.83 16.87 -20.54
CA ALA A 661 10.59 18.10 -20.29
C ALA A 661 9.88 19.36 -20.84
N SER A 662 9.17 19.23 -21.95
CA SER A 662 8.33 20.31 -22.50
C SER A 662 7.11 20.61 -21.60
N VAL A 663 6.52 19.60 -20.95
CA VAL A 663 5.51 19.79 -19.90
C VAL A 663 6.11 20.46 -18.66
N CYS A 664 7.32 20.08 -18.22
CA CYS A 664 8.01 20.77 -17.13
C CYS A 664 8.12 22.26 -17.41
N LEU A 665 8.57 22.64 -18.62
CA LEU A 665 8.66 24.03 -19.05
C LEU A 665 7.31 24.75 -18.95
N GLU A 666 6.24 24.10 -19.40
CA GLU A 666 4.87 24.64 -19.35
C GLU A 666 4.39 24.89 -17.91
N VAL A 667 4.68 23.97 -16.99
CA VAL A 667 4.32 24.12 -15.57
C VAL A 667 5.17 25.19 -14.87
N ILE A 668 6.47 25.22 -15.14
CA ILE A 668 7.41 26.15 -14.53
C ILE A 668 7.11 27.59 -14.97
N THR A 669 6.88 27.81 -16.27
CA THR A 669 6.75 29.15 -16.84
C THR A 669 5.30 29.61 -17.00
N GLY A 670 4.34 28.67 -17.03
CA GLY A 670 2.96 28.93 -17.43
C GLY A 670 2.77 29.24 -18.93
N GLN A 671 3.85 29.12 -19.73
CA GLN A 671 3.87 29.40 -21.17
C GLN A 671 3.96 28.12 -21.99
N LEU A 672 3.50 28.16 -23.24
CA LEU A 672 3.70 27.05 -24.17
C LEU A 672 5.20 26.90 -24.51
N PRO A 673 5.68 25.67 -24.79
CA PRO A 673 7.02 25.48 -25.34
C PRO A 673 7.18 26.28 -26.65
N TYR A 674 8.37 26.82 -26.88
CA TYR A 674 8.65 27.79 -27.94
C TYR A 674 7.78 29.06 -27.87
N PRO A 675 7.79 29.80 -26.74
CA PRO A 675 6.89 30.95 -26.56
C PRO A 675 7.18 32.11 -27.53
N HIS A 676 8.39 32.17 -28.12
CA HIS A 676 8.75 33.13 -29.16
C HIS A 676 8.11 32.84 -30.52
N ARG A 677 7.48 31.67 -30.71
CA ARG A 677 6.80 31.28 -31.95
C ARG A 677 5.30 31.26 -31.75
N THR A 678 4.59 32.02 -32.58
CA THR A 678 3.13 31.98 -32.67
C THR A 678 2.62 30.91 -33.64
N ASN A 679 3.47 30.46 -34.57
CA ASN A 679 3.13 29.50 -35.61
C ASN A 679 3.87 28.16 -35.42
N ASP A 680 3.12 27.06 -35.35
CA ASP A 680 3.67 25.71 -35.17
C ASP A 680 4.56 25.27 -36.34
N TYR A 681 4.38 25.79 -37.56
CA TYR A 681 5.31 25.53 -38.66
C TYR A 681 6.73 26.05 -38.37
N GLN A 682 6.84 27.21 -37.71
CA GLN A 682 8.15 27.75 -37.31
C GLN A 682 8.77 26.93 -36.18
N VAL A 683 7.94 26.36 -35.31
CA VAL A 683 8.39 25.43 -34.26
C VAL A 683 8.99 24.17 -34.89
N THR A 684 8.37 23.59 -35.91
CA THR A 684 8.92 22.46 -36.66
C THR A 684 10.33 22.75 -37.19
N PHE A 685 10.54 23.93 -37.80
CA PHE A 685 11.88 24.33 -38.27
C PHE A 685 12.88 24.53 -37.14
N ASP A 686 12.46 25.12 -36.02
CA ASP A 686 13.31 25.30 -34.84
C ASP A 686 13.74 23.94 -34.27
N ILE A 687 12.82 22.97 -34.15
CA ILE A 687 13.10 21.59 -33.70
C ILE A 687 14.14 20.93 -34.61
N LEU A 688 13.95 20.98 -35.93
CA LEU A 688 14.88 20.37 -36.90
C LEU A 688 16.27 21.04 -36.91
N ARG A 689 16.37 22.30 -36.48
CA ARG A 689 17.63 23.03 -36.31
C ARG A 689 18.29 22.78 -34.95
N GLY A 690 17.70 21.93 -34.10
CA GLY A 690 18.20 21.66 -32.75
C GLY A 690 17.95 22.79 -31.75
N ILE A 691 17.05 23.73 -32.06
CA ILE A 691 16.63 24.77 -31.12
C ILE A 691 15.71 24.11 -30.09
N LYS A 692 16.13 24.20 -28.82
CA LYS A 692 15.41 23.58 -27.70
C LYS A 692 14.12 24.33 -27.35
N PRO A 693 13.13 23.67 -26.72
CA PRO A 693 11.83 24.28 -26.42
C PRO A 693 11.88 25.50 -25.50
N CYS A 694 12.91 25.61 -24.65
CA CYS A 694 13.12 26.76 -23.78
C CYS A 694 13.57 28.03 -24.54
N GLY A 695 14.05 27.93 -25.79
CA GLY A 695 14.54 29.08 -26.55
C GLY A 695 15.57 29.91 -25.76
N ALA A 696 15.30 31.21 -25.60
CA ALA A 696 16.13 32.16 -24.86
C ALA A 696 15.62 32.45 -23.42
N ILE A 697 14.70 31.63 -22.89
CA ILE A 697 14.13 31.85 -21.54
C ILE A 697 15.26 31.66 -20.50
N SER A 698 15.62 32.75 -19.82
CA SER A 698 16.63 32.76 -18.75
C SER A 698 16.11 32.23 -17.42
N ASP A 699 14.80 32.33 -17.19
CA ASP A 699 14.23 32.27 -15.84
C ASP A 699 13.85 30.86 -15.37
N ILE A 700 14.20 29.81 -16.13
CA ILE A 700 13.96 28.41 -15.72
C ILE A 700 14.85 28.11 -14.52
N SER A 701 14.26 28.13 -13.33
CA SER A 701 15.00 27.98 -12.06
C SER A 701 14.22 27.20 -11.01
N CYS A 702 14.94 26.63 -10.05
CA CYS A 702 14.36 25.99 -8.87
C CYS A 702 13.46 26.94 -8.05
N GLU A 703 13.71 28.26 -8.07
CA GLU A 703 12.91 29.26 -7.35
C GLU A 703 11.45 29.28 -7.84
N GLN A 704 11.21 29.12 -9.14
CA GLN A 704 9.87 29.07 -9.72
C GLN A 704 9.08 27.81 -9.34
N LEU A 705 9.75 26.80 -8.80
CA LEU A 705 9.14 25.62 -8.21
C LEU A 705 8.89 25.75 -6.70
N GLY A 706 9.19 26.91 -6.10
CA GLY A 706 9.03 27.17 -4.67
C GLY A 706 10.20 26.63 -3.82
N ILE A 707 11.34 26.32 -4.44
CA ILE A 707 12.54 25.84 -3.74
C ILE A 707 13.40 27.07 -3.37
N PRO A 708 13.60 27.37 -2.07
CA PRO A 708 14.15 28.66 -1.62
C PRO A 708 15.66 28.85 -1.80
N GLN A 709 16.40 27.84 -2.28
CA GLN A 709 17.82 27.98 -2.62
C GLN A 709 18.11 27.41 -4.02
N PRO A 710 18.87 28.11 -4.87
CA PRO A 710 19.29 27.58 -6.16
C PRO A 710 20.23 26.38 -5.94
N LYS A 711 19.75 25.17 -6.22
CA LYS A 711 20.63 24.00 -6.35
C LYS A 711 21.40 24.18 -7.66
N VAL A 712 22.68 24.55 -7.55
CA VAL A 712 23.59 24.70 -8.69
C VAL A 712 24.46 23.46 -8.82
N SER A 713 24.74 23.06 -10.06
CA SER A 713 25.70 21.99 -10.35
C SER A 713 27.13 22.44 -10.04
N LEU A 714 28.09 21.50 -10.10
CA LEU A 714 29.52 21.78 -9.91
C LEU A 714 30.05 22.88 -10.86
N ASP A 715 29.42 23.03 -12.03
CA ASP A 715 29.76 24.02 -13.06
C ASP A 715 28.97 25.34 -12.91
N GLY A 716 28.22 25.51 -11.82
CA GLY A 716 27.48 26.73 -11.51
C GLY A 716 26.19 26.94 -12.32
N GLN A 717 25.70 25.91 -13.04
CA GLN A 717 24.42 25.97 -13.74
C GLN A 717 23.27 25.49 -12.84
N ASP A 718 22.06 26.02 -13.05
CA ASP A 718 20.85 25.51 -12.38
C ASP A 718 20.63 24.03 -12.76
N VAL A 719 20.53 23.16 -11.75
CA VAL A 719 20.45 21.69 -11.95
C VAL A 719 19.18 21.28 -12.71
N LEU A 720 18.08 22.02 -12.56
CA LEU A 720 16.82 21.75 -13.27
C LEU A 720 16.99 22.05 -14.75
N ARG A 721 17.62 23.17 -15.09
CA ARG A 721 17.91 23.51 -16.49
C ARG A 721 18.85 22.51 -17.14
N GLU A 722 19.88 22.04 -16.43
CA GLU A 722 20.78 21.00 -16.93
C GLU A 722 20.02 19.69 -17.22
N PHE A 723 19.15 19.28 -16.30
CA PHE A 723 18.33 18.07 -16.46
C PHE A 723 17.36 18.17 -17.64
N LEU A 724 16.64 19.28 -17.80
CA LEU A 724 15.75 19.50 -18.94
C LEU A 724 16.53 19.50 -20.27
N ASN A 725 17.73 20.08 -20.27
CA ASN A 725 18.61 20.07 -21.43
C ASN A 725 19.04 18.67 -21.86
N LYS A 726 19.24 17.74 -20.92
CA LYS A 726 19.51 16.32 -21.19
C LYS A 726 18.27 15.60 -21.72
N CYS A 727 17.09 15.93 -21.21
CA CYS A 727 15.82 15.38 -21.72
C CYS A 727 15.53 15.81 -23.17
N TRP A 728 16.00 17.00 -23.58
CA TRP A 728 15.88 17.51 -24.95
C TRP A 728 17.08 17.19 -25.85
N ASP A 729 17.89 16.18 -25.51
CA ASP A 729 18.99 15.76 -26.40
C ASP A 729 18.44 15.32 -27.77
N THR A 730 19.15 15.69 -28.84
CA THR A 730 18.77 15.33 -30.22
C THR A 730 18.93 13.85 -30.47
N VAL A 731 19.81 13.18 -29.72
CA VAL A 731 20.03 11.74 -29.76
C VAL A 731 19.13 11.04 -28.73
N PRO A 732 18.12 10.25 -29.15
CA PRO A 732 17.09 9.75 -28.23
C PRO A 732 17.61 8.94 -27.04
N TYR A 733 18.59 8.06 -27.26
CA TYR A 733 19.13 7.17 -26.21
C TYR A 733 20.08 7.86 -25.23
N LEU A 734 20.45 9.13 -25.45
CA LEU A 734 21.19 9.94 -24.48
C LEU A 734 20.25 10.62 -23.47
N ARG A 735 18.94 10.61 -23.72
CA ARG A 735 17.94 11.15 -22.79
C ARG A 735 17.82 10.22 -21.57
N PRO A 736 17.62 10.77 -20.36
CA PRO A 736 17.46 9.97 -19.16
C PRO A 736 16.19 9.12 -19.21
N LYS A 737 16.15 8.04 -18.43
CA LYS A 737 14.91 7.28 -18.22
C LYS A 737 13.95 8.06 -17.32
N MET A 738 12.64 7.81 -17.43
CA MET A 738 11.67 8.44 -16.53
C MET A 738 11.85 8.03 -15.05
N THR A 739 12.45 6.87 -14.76
CA THR A 739 12.84 6.50 -13.40
C THR A 739 13.96 7.39 -12.83
N GLU A 740 14.87 7.87 -13.68
CA GLU A 740 15.90 8.85 -13.31
C GLU A 740 15.27 10.23 -13.13
N ALA A 741 14.28 10.60 -13.94
CA ALA A 741 13.51 11.83 -13.76
C ALA A 741 12.76 11.88 -12.42
N VAL A 742 12.16 10.76 -12.00
CA VAL A 742 11.51 10.63 -10.69
C VAL A 742 12.51 10.84 -9.56
N ARG A 743 13.68 10.19 -9.60
CA ARG A 743 14.72 10.36 -8.58
C ARG A 743 15.20 11.81 -8.52
N PHE A 744 15.51 12.39 -9.68
CA PHE A 744 15.95 13.77 -9.77
C PHE A 744 14.96 14.74 -9.13
N LEU A 745 13.67 14.63 -9.45
CA LEU A 745 12.64 15.50 -8.88
C LEU A 745 12.39 15.24 -7.38
N ALA A 746 12.48 13.99 -6.94
CA ALA A 746 12.37 13.64 -5.52
C ALA A 746 13.56 14.18 -4.70
N ASP A 747 14.76 14.22 -5.29
CA ASP A 747 15.94 14.84 -4.66
C ASP A 747 15.85 16.37 -4.61
N LEU A 748 14.94 16.98 -5.39
CA LEU A 748 14.66 18.42 -5.36
C LEU A 748 13.64 18.79 -4.27
N GLU A 749 12.69 17.90 -3.96
CA GLU A 749 11.70 18.03 -2.88
C GLU A 749 12.37 17.99 -1.51
#